data_AF-A4XM93-F1
#
_entry.id   AF-A4XM93-F1
#
_cell.length_a   1.000
_cell.length_b   1.000
_cell.length_c   1.000
_cell.angle_alpha   90.00
_cell.angle_beta   90.00
_cell.angle_gamma   90.00
#
_symmetry.space_group_name_H-M   'P 1'
#
loop_
_entity.id
_entity.type
_entity.pdbx_description
1 polymer ?
#
loop_
_entity_poly.entity_id
_entity_poly.type
_entity_poly.pdbx_seq_one_letter_code
_entity_poly.pdbx_strand_id
1 'polypeptide(L)'
;MKKFKRLIAIVTVLLFALSIMAPAFAQDETTTEETAGSVYDQAAKILQDKGILKGNEQGDLMLDKTLTRAEILAMIIRATGQEDVVKDYVYAEQSFKDVPQDHWAFAYVEAGKDLGIVNGYPDGTFKPDKPVKFEELCKMLVAAKGESPAAGTWPINYVRKALDLGFFNGIEDEVGIGTVVIRGQAAVAFANAFFPPEKTIVVKDVKAVANDTIEVYVDVYLNNEPATLEDGDVIPLDFEIKDAKDESKTVAVTLIDTQASDFGAGKLVLKTAAQTEGATYKLYFKGNDTGKTFVAVPVQLQVAKVEVPNLKQVVVTFNRDVKDVYAVDTNNYEIKVGDTTKSIGAVRLSEDKKKVTLILKDDLANGDKVKVTLKTGLGLQEAYTTEIGPVQDGTAPAIVKVTAENPQKLRVEFSEPVKNYANPANYTLNGMYLVKEVKGFNEDSSIDPNVIILNLYIPLNVGNNTLSVTGVTDIAGLLVVNPSMSFSVAEDKSPIELKNVTATLSQVKLEFSKAIQSIVSVSLSNGIIAGTSIDGNIVTITSGDELATCIPVSGAKVTIEVKDYTGQTAKFEKYVVPTIDTERPTVKSVSVPDAYTVKVTFSEDVRVPNVSDNKIIVKDKDGNQKVISVITWDTDSSGNQIKNTLKVVLASALPAGVVTVQVSGIEDLTPLKNASLPQTVTATLSDTSAPQVVAPIVYNDASGDTTELYITFDKTLNAASANTATNYKYLDSSFALKDFSSATATLLANGKTVKLVIKDTDFANMTYLQIIGVADTNGNKTTVAIAKSATNFVDSNSAVVTIDSTNGVQAVSTTQLKVFLTGNINEYTLYAGDFEVKAGTNTIGVLYATWDAGSRAVVLNLATAIGADAKKDGNPVTVGIKANSITKDLLGRSINSGNAVGPVTASDKIAPTITAVEAVYNATYNVTEVTVKFSETTVVNQVYVLDQFKVYIGGAITNPDIGVVVNSDNIVFKFSGDKRYSAIKVDYVPAYEADRRVKDSAGNELAQTSMSGTWK
;
A
#
# COMPACT_ATOMS: atom_id res chain seq x y z
N MET A 1 23.50 31.72 14.14
CA MET A 1 23.26 30.72 15.21
C MET A 1 22.67 31.36 16.48
N LYS A 2 21.43 31.86 16.42
CA LYS A 2 20.67 32.42 17.57
C LYS A 2 19.28 31.77 17.74
N LYS A 3 19.03 30.63 17.07
CA LYS A 3 17.74 29.90 17.06
C LYS A 3 17.81 28.42 17.48
N PHE A 4 18.80 27.99 18.30
CA PHE A 4 18.83 26.59 18.80
C PHE A 4 19.13 26.41 20.30
N LYS A 5 19.10 27.49 21.11
CA LYS A 5 19.24 27.41 22.58
C LYS A 5 18.03 27.96 23.38
N ARG A 6 16.91 28.26 22.72
CA ARG A 6 15.65 28.70 23.36
C ARG A 6 14.61 27.59 23.59
N LEU A 7 14.87 26.35 23.17
CA LEU A 7 13.91 25.23 23.30
C LEU A 7 14.09 24.38 24.58
N ILE A 8 15.19 24.53 25.33
CA ILE A 8 15.50 23.68 26.50
C ILE A 8 15.18 24.36 27.86
N ALA A 9 14.85 25.66 27.90
CA ALA A 9 14.54 26.36 29.16
C ALA A 9 13.03 26.49 29.49
N ILE A 10 12.13 26.15 28.56
CA ILE A 10 10.68 26.33 28.73
C ILE A 10 9.98 25.03 29.19
N VAL A 11 10.60 23.86 28.98
CA VAL A 11 10.00 22.56 29.32
C VAL A 11 10.29 22.14 30.78
N THR A 12 11.29 22.74 31.45
CA THR A 12 11.67 22.37 32.83
C THR A 12 10.94 23.14 33.94
N VAL A 13 10.25 24.25 33.62
CA VAL A 13 9.51 25.05 34.62
C VAL A 13 8.04 24.61 34.75
N LEU A 14 7.49 23.90 33.76
CA LEU A 14 6.11 23.42 33.77
C LEU A 14 5.89 22.10 34.54
N LEU A 15 6.95 21.43 35.00
CA LEU A 15 6.88 20.11 35.63
C LEU A 15 7.00 20.09 37.16
N PHE A 16 7.05 21.25 37.83
CA PHE A 16 7.22 21.30 39.30
C PHE A 16 6.18 22.12 40.08
N ALA A 17 5.16 22.70 39.42
CA ALA A 17 4.17 23.57 40.08
C ALA A 17 2.79 22.92 40.32
N LEU A 18 2.72 21.59 40.35
CA LEU A 18 1.52 20.84 40.77
C LEU A 18 1.92 19.80 41.82
N SER A 19 2.07 20.25 43.08
CA SER A 19 1.85 19.41 44.26
C SER A 19 1.80 20.20 45.59
N ILE A 20 0.56 20.43 46.03
CA ILE A 20 0.03 20.31 47.41
C ILE A 20 0.28 21.44 48.46
N MET A 21 -0.86 21.91 49.00
CA MET A 21 -1.17 22.32 50.40
C MET A 21 -1.10 23.81 50.82
N ALA A 22 -2.27 24.32 51.23
CA ALA A 22 -2.48 25.47 52.14
C ALA A 22 -2.22 25.05 53.62
N PRO A 23 -1.98 25.96 54.60
CA PRO A 23 -2.98 26.89 55.19
C PRO A 23 -2.45 28.35 55.43
N ALA A 24 -3.28 29.41 55.26
CA ALA A 24 -4.00 30.23 56.28
C ALA A 24 -3.11 30.79 57.43
N PHE A 25 -3.14 32.04 57.90
CA PHE A 25 -4.14 33.11 58.13
C PHE A 25 -3.37 34.48 58.11
N ALA A 26 -3.91 35.69 57.93
CA ALA A 26 -5.01 36.43 58.55
C ALA A 26 -5.00 37.83 57.85
N GLN A 27 -5.98 38.73 57.83
CA GLN A 27 -7.39 38.81 58.18
C GLN A 27 -7.81 40.17 57.61
N ASP A 28 -8.79 40.22 56.72
CA ASP A 28 -9.71 41.35 56.65
C ASP A 28 -11.05 40.80 56.16
N GLU A 29 -11.98 40.67 57.10
CA GLU A 29 -13.35 40.27 56.84
C GLU A 29 -14.13 41.51 56.40
N THR A 30 -14.77 41.44 55.24
CA THR A 30 -16.16 41.90 55.10
C THR A 30 -16.74 41.36 53.81
N THR A 31 -17.66 40.43 53.97
CA THR A 31 -18.47 39.72 52.99
C THR A 31 -19.37 40.64 52.18
N THR A 32 -19.34 40.49 50.85
CA THR A 32 -20.51 40.69 49.97
C THR A 32 -20.43 39.69 48.82
N GLU A 33 -21.04 38.52 49.01
CA GLU A 33 -21.57 37.72 47.91
C GLU A 33 -22.68 38.56 47.25
N GLU A 34 -22.44 39.10 46.06
CA GLU A 34 -23.53 39.46 45.16
C GLU A 34 -24.02 38.15 44.52
N THR A 35 -25.01 37.56 45.19
CA THR A 35 -25.75 36.34 44.86
C THR A 35 -26.18 36.28 43.39
N ALA A 36 -25.66 35.29 42.65
CA ALA A 36 -26.43 34.66 41.57
C ALA A 36 -27.73 34.14 42.20
N GLY A 37 -28.89 34.69 41.78
CA GLY A 37 -30.19 34.32 42.32
C GLY A 37 -30.41 32.81 42.26
N SER A 38 -31.04 32.24 43.30
CA SER A 38 -31.30 30.81 43.40
C SER A 38 -32.04 30.27 42.16
N VAL A 39 -31.98 28.97 41.90
CA VAL A 39 -32.72 28.34 40.79
C VAL A 39 -34.22 28.68 40.84
N TYR A 40 -34.75 28.90 42.06
CA TYR A 40 -36.10 29.39 42.31
C TYR A 40 -36.31 30.82 41.81
N ASP A 41 -35.38 31.74 42.04
CA ASP A 41 -35.49 33.14 41.61
C ASP A 41 -35.50 33.24 40.08
N GLN A 42 -34.67 32.44 39.41
CA GLN A 42 -34.59 32.40 37.95
C GLN A 42 -35.90 31.89 37.33
N ALA A 43 -36.39 30.75 37.82
CA ALA A 43 -37.65 30.17 37.35
C ALA A 43 -38.85 31.09 37.65
N ALA A 44 -38.88 31.66 38.85
CA ALA A 44 -39.92 32.61 39.25
C ALA A 44 -39.92 33.87 38.39
N LYS A 45 -38.75 34.36 37.99
CA LYS A 45 -38.62 35.51 37.09
C LYS A 45 -39.21 35.23 35.71
N ILE A 46 -38.91 34.06 35.12
CA ILE A 46 -39.50 33.63 33.84
C ILE A 46 -41.02 33.61 33.93
N LEU A 47 -41.58 33.00 34.97
CA LEU A 47 -43.03 32.89 35.14
C LEU A 47 -43.70 34.23 35.46
N GLN A 48 -43.01 35.13 36.16
CA GLN A 48 -43.47 36.50 36.40
C GLN A 48 -43.54 37.28 35.08
N ASP A 49 -42.51 37.21 34.25
CA ASP A 49 -42.45 37.91 32.96
C ASP A 49 -43.49 37.37 31.96
N LYS A 50 -43.85 36.08 32.08
CA LYS A 50 -44.96 35.46 31.34
C LYS A 50 -46.35 35.71 31.96
N GLY A 51 -46.44 36.42 33.10
CA GLY A 51 -47.69 36.74 33.78
C GLY A 51 -48.38 35.56 34.50
N ILE A 52 -47.68 34.44 34.66
CA ILE A 52 -48.18 33.18 35.24
C ILE A 52 -48.07 33.22 36.77
N LEU A 53 -46.93 33.67 37.29
CA LEU A 53 -46.69 33.83 38.72
C LEU A 53 -46.86 35.30 39.12
N LYS A 54 -47.68 35.55 40.15
CA LYS A 54 -47.91 36.89 40.70
C LYS A 54 -47.47 36.94 42.16
N GLY A 55 -46.83 38.03 42.57
CA GLY A 55 -46.48 38.28 43.97
C GLY A 55 -47.63 38.91 44.75
N ASN A 56 -47.39 39.19 46.04
CA ASN A 56 -48.29 40.00 46.86
C ASN A 56 -48.26 41.48 46.42
N GLU A 57 -49.03 42.35 47.10
CA GLU A 57 -49.13 43.79 46.79
C GLU A 57 -47.77 44.53 46.86
N GLN A 58 -46.78 43.94 47.54
CA GLN A 58 -45.42 44.45 47.72
C GLN A 58 -44.43 43.87 46.68
N GLY A 59 -44.88 42.99 45.78
CA GLY A 59 -44.06 42.38 44.73
C GLY A 59 -43.26 41.14 45.16
N ASP A 60 -43.43 40.67 46.41
CA ASP A 60 -42.79 39.44 46.89
C ASP A 60 -43.47 38.21 46.27
N LEU A 61 -42.68 37.37 45.61
CA LEU A 61 -43.13 36.15 44.93
C LEU A 61 -43.41 34.98 45.88
N MET A 62 -43.06 35.10 47.17
CA MET A 62 -43.37 34.16 48.24
C MET A 62 -42.86 32.73 47.97
N LEU A 63 -41.63 32.61 47.43
CA LEU A 63 -41.08 31.35 46.91
C LEU A 63 -40.90 30.25 47.98
N ASP A 64 -40.82 30.63 49.25
CA ASP A 64 -40.72 29.73 50.41
C ASP A 64 -42.09 29.20 50.89
N LYS A 65 -43.21 29.74 50.40
CA LYS A 65 -44.57 29.34 50.82
C LYS A 65 -45.07 28.14 50.04
N THR A 66 -45.96 27.37 50.64
CA THR A 66 -46.64 26.26 49.95
C THR A 66 -47.71 26.80 49.01
N LEU A 67 -48.02 26.05 47.95
CA LEU A 67 -49.13 26.35 47.04
C LEU A 67 -50.28 25.38 47.26
N THR A 68 -51.50 25.91 47.23
CA THR A 68 -52.72 25.11 47.26
C THR A 68 -52.97 24.45 45.90
N ARG A 69 -53.75 23.36 45.90
CA ARG A 69 -54.14 22.65 44.68
C ARG A 69 -54.89 23.55 43.70
N ALA A 70 -55.73 24.46 44.20
CA ALA A 70 -56.44 25.45 43.39
C ALA A 70 -55.48 26.46 42.73
N GLU A 71 -54.46 26.94 43.45
CA GLU A 71 -53.46 27.87 42.90
C GLU A 71 -52.60 27.22 41.82
N ILE A 72 -52.15 25.98 42.02
CA ILE A 72 -51.40 25.22 41.00
C ILE A 72 -52.24 25.04 39.74
N LEU A 73 -53.51 24.67 39.89
CA LEU A 73 -54.39 24.48 38.73
C LEU A 73 -54.59 25.78 37.94
N ALA A 74 -54.78 26.90 38.65
CA ALA A 74 -54.86 28.22 38.01
C ALA A 74 -53.54 28.61 37.32
N MET A 75 -52.39 28.29 37.90
CA MET A 75 -51.10 28.49 37.25
C MET A 75 -50.95 27.65 35.98
N ILE A 76 -51.40 26.39 35.99
CA ILE A 76 -51.34 25.51 34.81
C ILE A 76 -52.19 26.07 33.67
N ILE A 77 -53.43 26.45 33.96
CA ILE A 77 -54.35 26.99 32.95
C ILE A 77 -53.78 28.28 32.32
N ARG A 78 -53.10 29.13 33.09
CA ARG A 78 -52.37 30.28 32.55
C ARG A 78 -51.18 29.88 31.70
N ALA A 79 -50.37 28.93 32.17
CA ALA A 79 -49.18 28.46 31.46
C ALA A 79 -49.51 27.79 30.13
N THR A 80 -50.66 27.12 30.02
CA THR A 80 -51.16 26.50 28.79
C THR A 80 -51.93 27.48 27.89
N GLY A 81 -52.10 28.75 28.31
CA GLY A 81 -52.83 29.77 27.55
C GLY A 81 -54.34 29.53 27.49
N GLN A 82 -54.91 28.78 28.44
CA GLN A 82 -56.31 28.34 28.45
C GLN A 82 -57.22 29.19 29.36
N GLU A 83 -56.79 30.40 29.74
CA GLU A 83 -57.55 31.27 30.66
C GLU A 83 -58.95 31.63 30.12
N ASP A 84 -59.11 31.67 28.79
CA ASP A 84 -60.42 31.93 28.18
C ASP A 84 -61.40 30.77 28.35
N VAL A 85 -60.91 29.52 28.40
CA VAL A 85 -61.74 28.31 28.61
C VAL A 85 -62.44 28.37 29.96
N VAL A 86 -61.81 28.96 30.97
CA VAL A 86 -62.36 29.06 32.34
C VAL A 86 -63.68 29.84 32.38
N LYS A 87 -63.88 30.82 31.50
CA LYS A 87 -65.08 31.67 31.49
C LYS A 87 -66.34 30.88 31.19
N ASP A 88 -66.22 29.77 30.47
CA ASP A 88 -67.35 28.91 30.10
C ASP A 88 -67.89 28.09 31.30
N TYR A 89 -67.12 28.01 32.40
CA TYR A 89 -67.44 27.16 33.56
C TYR A 89 -68.00 27.92 34.78
N VAL A 90 -68.25 29.22 34.68
CA VAL A 90 -68.78 30.04 35.80
C VAL A 90 -70.17 29.56 36.27
N TYR A 91 -70.92 28.91 35.38
CA TYR A 91 -72.24 28.33 35.67
C TYR A 91 -72.31 26.81 35.43
N ALA A 92 -71.17 26.12 35.44
CA ALA A 92 -71.12 24.67 35.30
C ALA A 92 -71.79 23.95 36.49
N GLU A 93 -72.25 22.71 36.28
CA GLU A 93 -72.72 21.87 37.38
C GLU A 93 -71.55 21.48 38.29
N GLN A 94 -71.77 21.56 39.61
CA GLN A 94 -70.74 21.28 40.61
C GLN A 94 -70.27 19.82 40.54
N SER A 95 -68.98 19.61 40.22
CA SER A 95 -68.37 18.27 40.14
C SER A 95 -67.85 17.76 41.47
N PHE A 96 -67.45 18.65 42.38
CA PHE A 96 -66.85 18.29 43.67
C PHE A 96 -67.59 18.96 44.82
N LYS A 97 -67.94 18.17 45.84
CA LYS A 97 -68.82 18.60 46.94
C LYS A 97 -68.23 19.70 47.82
N ASP A 98 -66.91 19.85 47.82
CA ASP A 98 -66.14 20.79 48.63
C ASP A 98 -65.67 22.04 47.87
N VAL A 99 -66.15 22.24 46.63
CA VAL A 99 -65.91 23.45 45.83
C VAL A 99 -67.27 24.05 45.47
N PRO A 100 -67.86 24.92 46.31
CA PRO A 100 -69.13 25.57 46.01
C PRO A 100 -68.98 26.59 44.88
N GLN A 101 -70.08 26.93 44.21
CA GLN A 101 -70.09 27.78 43.01
C GLN A 101 -69.55 29.21 43.26
N ASP A 102 -69.62 29.69 44.50
CA ASP A 102 -69.08 30.98 44.94
C ASP A 102 -67.58 30.94 45.30
N HIS A 103 -66.94 29.77 45.26
CA HIS A 103 -65.51 29.63 45.48
C HIS A 103 -64.72 30.22 44.31
N TRP A 104 -63.66 31.01 44.58
CA TRP A 104 -62.88 31.70 43.54
C TRP A 104 -62.31 30.76 42.47
N ALA A 105 -61.96 29.53 42.88
CA ALA A 105 -61.40 28.52 42.00
C ALA A 105 -62.46 27.64 41.30
N PHE A 106 -63.76 27.84 41.54
CA PHE A 106 -64.81 26.96 41.02
C PHE A 106 -64.67 26.70 39.52
N ALA A 107 -64.65 27.76 38.72
CA ALA A 107 -64.53 27.65 37.27
C ALA A 107 -63.20 27.02 36.81
N TYR A 108 -62.10 27.28 37.52
CA TYR A 108 -60.79 26.67 37.23
C TYR A 108 -60.79 25.16 37.51
N VAL A 109 -61.46 24.74 38.59
CA VAL A 109 -61.58 23.33 38.98
C VAL A 109 -62.43 22.55 37.99
N GLU A 110 -63.57 23.11 37.57
CA GLU A 110 -64.44 22.48 36.57
C GLU A 110 -63.73 22.40 35.21
N ALA A 111 -63.09 23.48 34.74
CA ALA A 111 -62.30 23.47 33.51
C ALA A 111 -61.14 22.46 33.58
N GLY A 112 -60.41 22.43 34.69
CA GLY A 112 -59.30 21.49 34.89
C GLY A 112 -59.72 20.02 34.93
N LYS A 113 -60.95 19.74 35.36
CA LYS A 113 -61.55 18.40 35.32
C LYS A 113 -61.85 17.99 33.88
N ASP A 114 -62.49 18.87 33.12
CA ASP A 114 -62.86 18.58 31.72
C ASP A 114 -61.64 18.49 30.81
N LEU A 115 -60.57 19.22 31.12
CA LEU A 115 -59.26 19.10 30.47
C LEU A 115 -58.46 17.85 30.90
N GLY A 116 -58.97 17.04 31.84
CA GLY A 116 -58.29 15.83 32.33
C GLY A 116 -57.04 16.09 33.18
N ILE A 117 -56.82 17.34 33.60
CA ILE A 117 -55.68 17.74 34.43
C ILE A 117 -55.88 17.18 35.85
N VAL A 118 -57.09 17.31 36.39
CA VAL A 118 -57.49 16.87 37.72
C VAL A 118 -58.71 15.94 37.68
N ASN A 119 -58.75 14.93 38.56
CA ASN A 119 -59.89 14.00 38.67
C ASN A 119 -60.59 14.07 40.03
N GLY A 120 -60.08 14.88 40.97
CA GLY A 120 -60.47 14.86 42.37
C GLY A 120 -60.03 13.58 43.12
N TYR A 121 -60.51 13.44 44.34
CA TYR A 121 -60.25 12.31 45.22
C TYR A 121 -61.41 11.29 45.13
N PRO A 122 -61.16 10.00 45.48
CA PRO A 122 -62.19 8.97 45.46
C PRO A 122 -63.41 9.25 46.37
N ASP A 123 -63.28 10.14 47.35
CA ASP A 123 -64.35 10.61 48.23
C ASP A 123 -65.28 11.66 47.57
N GLY A 124 -65.02 12.04 46.32
CA GLY A 124 -65.81 13.02 45.56
C GLY A 124 -65.45 14.48 45.87
N THR A 125 -64.27 14.73 46.44
CA THR A 125 -63.78 16.07 46.80
C THR A 125 -62.56 16.49 45.96
N PHE A 126 -62.28 17.78 45.84
CA PHE A 126 -61.10 18.33 45.16
C PHE A 126 -60.00 18.78 46.13
N LYS A 127 -60.39 19.24 47.32
CA LYS A 127 -59.59 19.82 48.40
C LYS A 127 -58.83 21.08 47.93
N PRO A 128 -59.54 22.16 47.56
CA PRO A 128 -58.96 23.33 46.88
C PRO A 128 -57.85 24.00 47.69
N ASP A 129 -58.04 24.14 49.01
CA ASP A 129 -57.09 24.83 49.91
C ASP A 129 -56.00 23.92 50.48
N LYS A 130 -56.00 22.63 50.12
CA LYS A 130 -54.98 21.70 50.59
C LYS A 130 -53.66 21.99 49.84
N PRO A 131 -52.51 22.07 50.55
CA PRO A 131 -51.21 22.16 49.90
C PRO A 131 -50.96 20.99 48.95
N VAL A 132 -50.43 21.29 47.76
CA VAL A 132 -50.15 20.29 46.74
C VAL A 132 -48.97 19.41 47.15
N LYS A 133 -49.09 18.10 46.94
CA LYS A 133 -47.96 17.18 47.07
C LYS A 133 -47.18 17.02 45.78
N PHE A 134 -45.92 16.60 45.87
CA PHE A 134 -45.05 16.39 44.72
C PHE A 134 -45.68 15.49 43.65
N GLU A 135 -46.20 14.33 44.04
CA GLU A 135 -46.84 13.40 43.11
C GLU A 135 -48.10 13.97 42.44
N GLU A 136 -48.82 14.84 43.14
CA GLU A 136 -50.02 15.51 42.62
C GLU A 136 -49.62 16.57 41.58
N LEU A 137 -48.54 17.32 41.85
CA LEU A 137 -47.96 18.26 40.89
C LEU A 137 -47.47 17.55 39.63
N CYS A 138 -46.73 16.44 39.78
CA CYS A 138 -46.27 15.63 38.64
C CYS A 138 -47.43 15.21 37.73
N LYS A 139 -48.53 14.72 38.31
CA LYS A 139 -49.74 14.35 37.56
C LYS A 139 -50.35 15.51 36.80
N MET A 140 -50.50 16.64 37.48
CA MET A 140 -51.14 17.81 36.91
C MET A 140 -50.31 18.34 35.74
N LEU A 141 -48.98 18.41 35.87
CA LEU A 141 -48.07 18.86 34.80
C LEU A 141 -48.01 17.88 33.62
N VAL A 142 -47.86 16.58 33.88
CA VAL A 142 -47.82 15.55 32.82
C VAL A 142 -49.11 15.59 31.99
N ALA A 143 -50.27 15.66 32.65
CA ALA A 143 -51.53 15.75 31.93
C ALA A 143 -51.73 17.09 31.21
N ALA A 144 -51.30 18.21 31.80
CA ALA A 144 -51.36 19.50 31.14
C ALA A 144 -50.49 19.58 29.87
N LYS A 145 -49.40 18.80 29.82
CA LYS A 145 -48.57 18.65 28.62
C LYS A 145 -49.15 17.69 27.57
N GLY A 146 -50.32 17.09 27.84
CA GLY A 146 -50.96 16.09 26.97
C GLY A 146 -50.25 14.73 27.00
N GLU A 147 -49.35 14.51 27.96
CA GLU A 147 -48.54 13.30 28.04
C GLU A 147 -49.28 12.19 28.81
N SER A 148 -49.08 10.95 28.37
CA SER A 148 -49.56 9.77 29.10
C SER A 148 -48.61 9.39 30.23
N PRO A 149 -49.10 8.84 31.36
CA PRO A 149 -48.23 8.34 32.42
C PRO A 149 -47.30 7.23 31.89
N ALA A 150 -46.16 7.04 32.56
CA ALA A 150 -45.32 5.88 32.31
C ALA A 150 -46.05 4.57 32.67
N ALA A 151 -45.50 3.42 32.30
CA ALA A 151 -46.03 2.14 32.74
C ALA A 151 -45.92 1.99 34.28
N GLY A 152 -47.02 1.60 34.95
CA GLY A 152 -47.04 1.33 36.38
C GLY A 152 -48.28 1.87 37.10
N THR A 153 -48.23 1.84 38.44
CA THR A 153 -49.31 2.30 39.32
C THR A 153 -49.10 3.73 39.82
N TRP A 154 -50.21 4.41 40.09
CA TRP A 154 -50.23 5.70 40.78
C TRP A 154 -49.57 5.58 42.18
N PRO A 155 -48.73 6.55 42.61
CA PRO A 155 -48.31 7.77 41.90
C PRO A 155 -47.03 7.62 41.05
N ILE A 156 -46.32 6.49 41.13
CA ILE A 156 -44.96 6.31 40.57
C ILE A 156 -44.93 6.51 39.06
N ASN A 157 -45.98 6.10 38.35
CA ASN A 157 -46.08 6.23 36.90
C ASN A 157 -46.05 7.69 36.40
N TYR A 158 -46.68 8.62 37.13
CA TYR A 158 -46.64 10.05 36.78
C TYR A 158 -45.37 10.73 37.27
N VAL A 159 -44.85 10.32 38.43
CA VAL A 159 -43.56 10.82 38.94
C VAL A 159 -42.42 10.46 37.98
N ARG A 160 -42.33 9.20 37.56
CA ARG A 160 -41.33 8.76 36.57
C ARG A 160 -41.45 9.57 35.29
N LYS A 161 -42.66 9.69 34.74
CA LYS A 161 -42.88 10.46 33.51
C LYS A 161 -42.48 11.93 33.67
N ALA A 162 -42.74 12.56 34.80
CA ALA A 162 -42.36 13.95 35.05
C ALA A 162 -40.83 14.14 35.18
N LEU A 163 -40.12 13.17 35.77
CA LEU A 163 -38.66 13.16 35.83
C LEU A 163 -38.04 12.86 34.46
N ASP A 164 -38.60 11.93 33.69
CA ASP A 164 -38.16 11.62 32.32
C ASP A 164 -38.31 12.84 31.40
N LEU A 165 -39.34 13.67 31.64
CA LEU A 165 -39.56 14.93 30.92
C LEU A 165 -38.75 16.11 31.47
N GLY A 166 -37.91 15.87 32.49
CA GLY A 166 -37.01 16.86 33.06
C GLY A 166 -37.69 18.00 33.82
N PHE A 167 -38.94 17.83 34.29
CA PHE A 167 -39.67 18.93 34.92
C PHE A 167 -38.96 19.42 36.19
N PHE A 168 -38.34 18.53 36.95
CA PHE A 168 -37.70 18.89 38.23
C PHE A 168 -36.19 19.08 38.12
N ASN A 169 -35.66 19.29 36.90
CA ASN A 169 -34.23 19.49 36.69
C ASN A 169 -33.70 20.68 37.51
N GLY A 170 -32.62 20.43 38.26
CA GLY A 170 -31.97 21.40 39.14
C GLY A 170 -32.49 21.42 40.59
N ILE A 171 -33.52 20.63 40.91
CA ILE A 171 -34.11 20.52 42.26
C ILE A 171 -34.51 19.07 42.61
N GLU A 172 -33.95 18.08 41.91
CA GLU A 172 -34.34 16.67 42.00
C GLU A 172 -34.17 16.11 43.41
N ASP A 173 -33.13 16.55 44.12
CA ASP A 173 -32.83 16.14 45.49
C ASP A 173 -33.69 16.84 46.55
N GLU A 174 -34.45 17.88 46.17
CA GLU A 174 -35.27 18.70 47.07
C GLU A 174 -36.76 18.30 47.08
N VAL A 175 -37.18 17.42 46.15
CA VAL A 175 -38.57 17.01 45.95
C VAL A 175 -38.72 15.49 46.06
N GLY A 176 -39.86 15.01 46.57
CA GLY A 176 -40.05 13.58 46.78
C GLY A 176 -41.49 13.18 47.05
N ILE A 177 -41.82 11.91 46.80
CA ILE A 177 -43.20 11.40 46.97
C ILE A 177 -43.64 11.60 48.42
N GLY A 178 -44.83 12.19 48.59
CA GLY A 178 -45.44 12.47 49.88
C GLY A 178 -45.11 13.83 50.47
N THR A 179 -44.11 14.56 49.95
CA THR A 179 -43.74 15.91 50.40
C THR A 179 -44.66 16.98 49.80
N VAL A 180 -44.83 18.09 50.52
CA VAL A 180 -45.55 19.26 50.03
C VAL A 180 -44.57 20.14 49.26
N VAL A 181 -44.97 20.61 48.09
CA VAL A 181 -44.13 21.43 47.21
C VAL A 181 -44.27 22.90 47.58
N ILE A 182 -43.14 23.60 47.70
CA ILE A 182 -43.12 25.06 47.87
C ILE A 182 -43.18 25.79 46.53
N ARG A 183 -43.55 27.07 46.56
CA ARG A 183 -43.80 27.91 45.38
C ARG A 183 -42.58 28.05 44.48
N GLY A 184 -41.37 28.08 45.03
CA GLY A 184 -40.11 28.04 44.28
C GLY A 184 -39.90 26.74 43.51
N GLN A 185 -40.14 25.59 44.16
CA GLN A 185 -40.04 24.27 43.52
C GLN A 185 -41.07 24.09 42.41
N ALA A 186 -42.31 24.56 42.64
CA ALA A 186 -43.32 24.62 41.61
C ALA A 186 -42.90 25.55 40.46
N ALA A 187 -42.30 26.71 40.74
CA ALA A 187 -41.84 27.61 39.70
C ALA A 187 -40.81 26.95 38.77
N VAL A 188 -39.84 26.21 39.31
CA VAL A 188 -38.87 25.43 38.51
C VAL A 188 -39.58 24.38 37.66
N ALA A 189 -40.49 23.61 38.27
CA ALA A 189 -41.25 22.59 37.56
C ALA A 189 -42.04 23.15 36.37
N PHE A 190 -42.65 24.32 36.53
CA PHE A 190 -43.39 25.00 35.47
C PHE A 190 -42.48 25.61 34.41
N ALA A 191 -41.39 26.25 34.80
CA ALA A 191 -40.43 26.82 33.86
C ALA A 191 -39.85 25.73 32.94
N ASN A 192 -39.43 24.59 33.51
CA ASN A 192 -38.92 23.46 32.75
C ASN A 192 -40.00 22.81 31.86
N ALA A 193 -41.24 22.67 32.36
CA ALA A 193 -42.31 22.02 31.61
C ALA A 193 -42.81 22.84 30.40
N PHE A 194 -42.89 24.16 30.54
CA PHE A 194 -43.55 25.04 29.56
C PHE A 194 -42.60 26.00 28.84
N PHE A 195 -41.39 26.24 29.38
CA PHE A 195 -40.42 27.20 28.85
C PHE A 195 -38.97 26.66 28.94
N PRO A 196 -38.66 25.47 28.40
CA PRO A 196 -37.31 24.91 28.50
C PRO A 196 -36.29 25.80 27.78
N PRO A 197 -35.05 25.96 28.30
CA PRO A 197 -34.00 26.74 27.64
C PRO A 197 -33.53 26.05 26.34
N GLU A 198 -33.32 26.84 25.27
CA GLU A 198 -32.80 26.34 23.99
C GLU A 198 -31.28 26.15 24.01
N LYS A 199 -30.78 25.02 23.48
CA LYS A 199 -29.34 24.81 23.24
C LYS A 199 -28.87 25.74 22.11
N THR A 200 -27.78 26.47 22.34
CA THR A 200 -27.11 27.32 21.34
C THR A 200 -25.90 26.59 20.75
N ILE A 201 -25.69 26.75 19.44
CA ILE A 201 -24.65 26.04 18.69
C ILE A 201 -23.61 27.04 18.17
N VAL A 202 -22.34 26.76 18.41
CA VAL A 202 -21.20 27.50 17.87
C VAL A 202 -20.40 26.59 16.93
N VAL A 203 -20.22 27.02 15.68
CA VAL A 203 -19.48 26.24 14.68
C VAL A 203 -17.98 26.37 14.89
N LYS A 204 -17.31 25.24 15.13
CA LYS A 204 -15.88 25.15 15.42
C LYS A 204 -15.04 24.87 14.18
N ASP A 205 -15.47 23.93 13.34
CA ASP A 205 -14.73 23.53 12.15
C ASP A 205 -15.64 22.90 11.09
N VAL A 206 -15.16 22.82 9.85
CA VAL A 206 -15.85 22.15 8.74
C VAL A 206 -14.86 21.43 7.83
N LYS A 207 -15.19 20.21 7.42
CA LYS A 207 -14.36 19.40 6.53
C LYS A 207 -15.21 18.73 5.46
N ALA A 208 -14.78 18.80 4.21
CA ALA A 208 -15.35 17.95 3.16
C ALA A 208 -14.79 16.54 3.28
N VAL A 209 -15.69 15.55 3.31
CA VAL A 209 -15.34 14.12 3.33
C VAL A 209 -15.70 13.43 2.02
N ALA A 210 -16.63 14.00 1.26
CA ALA A 210 -16.94 13.63 -0.13
C ALA A 210 -17.40 14.87 -0.90
N ASN A 211 -17.55 14.75 -2.23
CA ASN A 211 -17.99 15.87 -3.07
C ASN A 211 -19.42 16.37 -2.76
N ASP A 212 -20.20 15.59 -2.02
CA ASP A 212 -21.57 15.87 -1.63
C ASP A 212 -21.79 15.74 -0.11
N THR A 213 -20.70 15.70 0.68
CA THR A 213 -20.79 15.41 2.12
C THR A 213 -19.73 16.18 2.89
N ILE A 214 -20.15 16.85 3.96
CA ILE A 214 -19.29 17.59 4.89
C ILE A 214 -19.53 17.14 6.33
N GLU A 215 -18.48 17.23 7.14
CA GLU A 215 -18.53 17.12 8.58
C GLU A 215 -18.41 18.52 9.19
N VAL A 216 -19.36 18.89 10.05
CA VAL A 216 -19.34 20.15 10.81
C VAL A 216 -19.12 19.83 12.28
N TYR A 217 -18.10 20.43 12.86
CA TYR A 217 -17.79 20.29 14.28
C TYR A 217 -18.34 21.51 15.02
N VAL A 218 -19.04 21.28 16.12
CA VAL A 218 -19.76 22.31 16.89
C VAL A 218 -19.49 22.17 18.38
N ASP A 219 -19.48 23.32 19.07
CA ASP A 219 -19.59 23.40 20.52
C ASP A 219 -21.03 23.82 20.86
N VAL A 220 -21.63 23.21 21.89
CA VAL A 220 -23.02 23.46 22.27
C VAL A 220 -23.07 24.05 23.67
N TYR A 221 -23.98 24.99 23.89
CA TYR A 221 -24.15 25.66 25.17
C TYR A 221 -25.61 25.71 25.57
N LEU A 222 -25.90 25.47 26.85
CA LEU A 222 -27.21 25.65 27.45
C LEU A 222 -27.06 26.68 28.57
N ASN A 223 -27.81 27.80 28.50
CA ASN A 223 -27.70 28.91 29.45
C ASN A 223 -26.26 29.43 29.64
N ASN A 224 -25.51 29.55 28.54
CA ASN A 224 -24.08 29.95 28.50
C ASN A 224 -23.08 28.98 29.15
N GLU A 225 -23.52 27.79 29.59
CA GLU A 225 -22.62 26.73 30.05
C GLU A 225 -22.43 25.65 28.96
N PRO A 226 -21.24 25.04 28.84
CA PRO A 226 -20.99 23.98 27.88
C PRO A 226 -21.96 22.79 28.06
N ALA A 227 -22.51 22.31 26.96
CA ALA A 227 -23.46 21.21 26.90
C ALA A 227 -23.09 20.24 25.76
N THR A 228 -23.69 19.05 25.78
CA THR A 228 -23.55 18.04 24.73
C THR A 228 -24.81 17.96 23.87
N LEU A 229 -24.63 17.56 22.61
CA LEU A 229 -25.75 17.12 21.77
C LEU A 229 -26.19 15.73 22.23
N GLU A 230 -27.51 15.52 22.26
CA GLU A 230 -28.14 14.27 22.66
C GLU A 230 -29.14 13.80 21.59
N ASP A 231 -29.39 12.50 21.54
CA ASP A 231 -30.36 11.91 20.63
C ASP A 231 -31.78 12.45 20.93
N GLY A 232 -32.40 13.09 19.95
CA GLY A 232 -33.68 13.80 20.10
C GLY A 232 -33.58 15.32 20.25
N ASP A 233 -32.37 15.90 20.35
CA ASP A 233 -32.20 17.36 20.26
C ASP A 233 -32.70 17.87 18.89
N VAL A 234 -33.60 18.86 18.92
CA VAL A 234 -34.05 19.53 17.69
C VAL A 234 -32.99 20.53 17.26
N ILE A 235 -32.10 20.10 16.35
CA ILE A 235 -31.11 20.99 15.72
C ILE A 235 -31.81 21.73 14.56
N PRO A 236 -31.88 23.08 14.58
CA PRO A 236 -32.40 23.84 13.46
C PRO A 236 -31.52 23.56 12.22
N LEU A 237 -32.14 23.08 11.14
CA LEU A 237 -31.47 22.67 9.90
C LEU A 237 -31.06 23.89 9.03
N ASP A 238 -30.46 24.90 9.66
CA ASP A 238 -30.17 26.21 9.07
C ASP A 238 -28.73 26.36 8.58
N PHE A 239 -28.12 25.27 8.11
CA PHE A 239 -26.80 25.30 7.51
C PHE A 239 -26.88 25.59 6.01
N GLU A 240 -26.02 26.48 5.54
CA GLU A 240 -25.85 26.77 4.11
C GLU A 240 -24.36 26.76 3.78
N ILE A 241 -23.98 26.35 2.57
CA ILE A 241 -22.64 26.61 2.05
C ILE A 241 -22.71 27.48 0.80
N LYS A 242 -21.76 28.41 0.67
CA LYS A 242 -21.68 29.36 -0.45
C LYS A 242 -20.29 29.31 -1.06
N ASP A 243 -20.18 29.44 -2.38
CA ASP A 243 -18.88 29.53 -3.06
C ASP A 243 -18.14 30.79 -2.57
N ALA A 244 -16.89 30.63 -2.11
CA ALA A 244 -16.10 31.73 -1.56
C ALA A 244 -15.74 32.80 -2.62
N LYS A 245 -15.77 32.46 -3.91
CA LYS A 245 -15.57 33.41 -5.02
C LYS A 245 -16.87 34.09 -5.46
N ASP A 246 -18.02 33.51 -5.15
CA ASP A 246 -19.33 33.98 -5.60
C ASP A 246 -20.42 33.58 -4.58
N GLU A 247 -20.58 34.41 -3.56
CA GLU A 247 -21.50 34.13 -2.44
C GLU A 247 -22.98 34.10 -2.85
N SER A 248 -23.32 34.48 -4.09
CA SER A 248 -24.68 34.32 -4.63
C SER A 248 -25.02 32.86 -4.94
N LYS A 249 -24.00 32.00 -5.08
CA LYS A 249 -24.15 30.56 -5.35
C LYS A 249 -24.26 29.79 -4.05
N THR A 250 -25.49 29.59 -3.60
CA THR A 250 -25.79 28.74 -2.43
C THR A 250 -25.94 27.29 -2.88
N VAL A 251 -25.28 26.38 -2.18
CA VAL A 251 -25.46 24.93 -2.36
C VAL A 251 -26.34 24.43 -1.23
N ALA A 252 -27.41 23.71 -1.60
CA ALA A 252 -28.35 23.15 -0.64
C ALA A 252 -27.66 22.14 0.29
N VAL A 253 -28.04 22.17 1.56
CA VAL A 253 -27.51 21.28 2.61
C VAL A 253 -28.69 20.54 3.26
N THR A 254 -28.52 19.25 3.53
CA THR A 254 -29.49 18.45 4.29
C THR A 254 -28.78 17.58 5.32
N LEU A 255 -29.44 17.23 6.42
CA LEU A 255 -28.90 16.30 7.41
C LEU A 255 -29.04 14.86 6.87
N ILE A 256 -27.99 14.05 6.98
CA ILE A 256 -28.03 12.67 6.44
C ILE A 256 -28.37 11.69 7.56
N ASP A 257 -27.45 11.52 8.50
CA ASP A 257 -27.49 10.44 9.51
C ASP A 257 -26.37 10.70 10.53
N THR A 258 -26.55 11.72 11.37
CA THR A 258 -25.60 11.94 12.46
C THR A 258 -25.93 10.95 13.57
N GLN A 259 -25.00 10.03 13.85
CA GLN A 259 -25.22 8.97 14.83
C GLN A 259 -25.05 9.50 16.26
N ALA A 260 -25.65 8.84 17.26
CA ALA A 260 -25.54 9.24 18.66
C ALA A 260 -24.07 9.38 19.15
N SER A 261 -23.16 8.57 18.61
CA SER A 261 -21.72 8.67 18.89
C SER A 261 -21.07 9.94 18.33
N ASP A 262 -21.58 10.48 17.23
CA ASP A 262 -21.09 11.73 16.64
C ASP A 262 -21.53 12.94 17.48
N PHE A 263 -22.72 12.88 18.10
CA PHE A 263 -23.20 13.93 19.01
C PHE A 263 -22.31 14.10 20.24
N GLY A 264 -21.85 13.00 20.85
CA GLY A 264 -20.88 13.03 21.95
C GLY A 264 -19.53 13.64 21.57
N ALA A 265 -19.20 13.70 20.28
CA ALA A 265 -17.99 14.33 19.74
C ALA A 265 -18.23 15.76 19.21
N GLY A 266 -19.46 16.30 19.33
CA GLY A 266 -19.83 17.60 18.77
C GLY A 266 -19.75 17.61 17.24
N LYS A 267 -20.10 16.51 16.57
CA LYS A 267 -19.96 16.34 15.12
C LYS A 267 -21.34 16.17 14.47
N LEU A 268 -21.54 16.87 13.35
CA LEU A 268 -22.72 16.78 12.49
C LEU A 268 -22.29 16.38 11.07
N VAL A 269 -22.99 15.42 10.46
CA VAL A 269 -22.73 14.97 9.08
C VAL A 269 -23.83 15.48 8.15
N LEU A 270 -23.45 16.35 7.22
CA LEU A 270 -24.37 17.05 6.32
C LEU A 270 -24.14 16.64 4.85
N LYS A 271 -25.23 16.40 4.12
CA LYS A 271 -25.26 16.27 2.65
C LYS A 271 -25.22 17.65 2.06
N THR A 272 -24.53 17.80 0.94
CA THR A 272 -24.59 18.98 0.10
C THR A 272 -24.97 18.56 -1.32
N ALA A 273 -25.48 19.48 -2.13
CA ALA A 273 -25.42 19.26 -3.57
C ALA A 273 -23.94 19.13 -4.02
N ALA A 274 -23.71 18.53 -5.19
CA ALA A 274 -22.38 18.27 -5.71
C ALA A 274 -21.55 19.57 -5.77
N GLN A 275 -20.41 19.56 -5.09
CA GLN A 275 -19.50 20.69 -5.02
C GLN A 275 -18.62 20.76 -6.29
N THR A 276 -18.10 21.94 -6.57
CA THR A 276 -17.13 22.14 -7.66
C THR A 276 -15.72 21.82 -7.16
N GLU A 277 -15.06 20.84 -7.77
CA GLU A 277 -13.73 20.36 -7.37
C GLU A 277 -12.71 21.49 -7.23
N GLY A 278 -11.97 21.50 -6.12
CA GLY A 278 -10.94 22.50 -5.83
C GLY A 278 -11.48 23.90 -5.51
N ALA A 279 -12.80 24.13 -5.60
CA ALA A 279 -13.41 25.36 -5.13
C ALA A 279 -13.43 25.40 -3.59
N THR A 280 -13.31 26.61 -3.05
CA THR A 280 -13.41 26.85 -1.60
C THR A 280 -14.83 27.29 -1.29
N TYR A 281 -15.46 26.65 -0.31
CA TYR A 281 -16.80 26.99 0.16
C TYR A 281 -16.71 27.57 1.57
N LYS A 282 -17.59 28.53 1.87
CA LYS A 282 -17.84 29.09 3.20
C LYS A 282 -19.07 28.44 3.82
N LEU A 283 -19.02 28.14 5.12
CA LEU A 283 -20.14 27.63 5.88
C LEU A 283 -20.89 28.76 6.59
N TYR A 284 -22.21 28.77 6.45
CA TYR A 284 -23.13 29.69 7.10
C TYR A 284 -24.06 28.91 8.04
N PHE A 285 -24.44 29.52 9.16
CA PHE A 285 -25.40 28.97 10.11
C PHE A 285 -26.40 30.06 10.54
N LYS A 286 -27.71 29.77 10.43
CA LYS A 286 -28.80 30.74 10.67
C LYS A 286 -28.61 32.05 9.89
N GLY A 287 -28.13 31.93 8.64
CA GLY A 287 -27.86 33.06 7.75
C GLY A 287 -26.57 33.85 8.04
N ASN A 288 -25.80 33.52 9.08
CA ASN A 288 -24.56 34.21 9.44
C ASN A 288 -23.33 33.45 8.95
N ASP A 289 -22.30 34.18 8.47
CA ASP A 289 -21.00 33.59 8.09
C ASP A 289 -20.30 33.08 9.37
N THR A 290 -19.95 31.79 9.38
CA THR A 290 -19.26 31.16 10.52
C THR A 290 -17.75 31.46 10.53
N GLY A 291 -17.23 32.03 9.45
CA GLY A 291 -15.80 32.23 9.21
C GLY A 291 -15.06 30.92 8.87
N LYS A 292 -15.77 29.79 8.73
CA LYS A 292 -15.19 28.48 8.41
C LYS A 292 -15.27 28.20 6.93
N THR A 293 -14.18 27.67 6.37
CA THR A 293 -14.09 27.31 4.97
C THR A 293 -13.54 25.90 4.79
N PHE A 294 -13.89 25.28 3.67
CA PHE A 294 -13.30 24.02 3.25
C PHE A 294 -13.11 24.01 1.74
N VAL A 295 -12.21 23.14 1.27
CA VAL A 295 -11.98 22.91 -0.16
C VAL A 295 -12.74 21.65 -0.57
N ALA A 296 -13.52 21.75 -1.64
CA ALA A 296 -14.29 20.62 -2.16
C ALA A 296 -13.37 19.49 -2.61
N VAL A 297 -13.73 18.26 -2.21
CA VAL A 297 -13.00 17.04 -2.57
C VAL A 297 -13.41 16.60 -3.98
N PRO A 298 -12.48 16.17 -4.86
CA PRO A 298 -12.82 15.61 -6.17
C PRO A 298 -13.88 14.51 -6.11
N VAL A 299 -14.79 14.48 -7.09
CA VAL A 299 -15.66 13.30 -7.30
C VAL A 299 -14.76 12.08 -7.52
N GLN A 300 -15.04 10.97 -6.83
CA GLN A 300 -14.27 9.74 -7.04
C GLN A 300 -14.44 9.24 -8.48
N LEU A 301 -13.36 8.72 -9.08
CA LEU A 301 -13.44 8.10 -10.40
C LEU A 301 -14.27 6.81 -10.28
N GLN A 302 -15.30 6.70 -11.13
CA GLN A 302 -16.21 5.55 -11.16
C GLN A 302 -16.45 5.13 -12.61
N VAL A 303 -16.67 3.84 -12.79
CA VAL A 303 -17.08 3.26 -14.08
C VAL A 303 -18.55 3.57 -14.29
N ALA A 304 -18.87 4.39 -15.29
CA ALA A 304 -20.23 4.75 -15.64
C ALA A 304 -20.90 3.68 -16.52
N LYS A 305 -20.16 3.09 -17.46
CA LYS A 305 -20.69 2.06 -18.38
C LYS A 305 -19.55 1.20 -18.92
N VAL A 306 -19.82 -0.10 -19.11
CA VAL A 306 -18.97 -1.01 -19.88
C VAL A 306 -19.81 -1.61 -20.99
N GLU A 307 -19.31 -1.62 -22.21
CA GLU A 307 -19.98 -2.20 -23.38
C GLU A 307 -18.99 -2.93 -24.27
N VAL A 308 -19.47 -3.93 -25.00
CA VAL A 308 -18.71 -4.72 -25.97
C VAL A 308 -19.40 -4.53 -27.32
N PRO A 309 -19.12 -3.42 -28.04
CA PRO A 309 -19.93 -3.02 -29.18
C PRO A 309 -19.78 -3.93 -30.40
N ASN A 310 -18.71 -4.71 -30.49
CA ASN A 310 -18.41 -5.66 -31.55
C ASN A 310 -17.47 -6.77 -31.04
N LEU A 311 -17.07 -7.69 -31.91
CA LEU A 311 -16.22 -8.83 -31.53
C LEU A 311 -14.73 -8.48 -31.28
N LYS A 312 -14.34 -7.20 -31.28
CA LYS A 312 -12.92 -6.78 -31.14
C LYS A 312 -12.67 -5.74 -30.06
N GLN A 313 -13.69 -5.01 -29.65
CA GLN A 313 -13.55 -3.86 -28.76
C GLN A 313 -14.33 -4.05 -27.46
N VAL A 314 -13.75 -3.57 -26.36
CA VAL A 314 -14.44 -3.34 -25.08
C VAL A 314 -14.32 -1.86 -24.76
N VAL A 315 -15.44 -1.18 -24.58
CA VAL A 315 -15.50 0.26 -24.32
C VAL A 315 -15.93 0.50 -22.88
N VAL A 316 -15.16 1.29 -22.16
CA VAL A 316 -15.40 1.67 -20.77
C VAL A 316 -15.58 3.18 -20.71
N THR A 317 -16.72 3.62 -20.18
CA THR A 317 -17.02 5.03 -19.95
C THR A 317 -16.94 5.31 -18.45
N PHE A 318 -16.30 6.40 -18.07
CA PHE A 318 -16.12 6.86 -16.69
C PHE A 318 -16.95 8.11 -16.42
N ASN A 319 -17.27 8.36 -15.15
CA ASN A 319 -17.99 9.57 -14.73
C ASN A 319 -17.15 10.86 -14.85
N ARG A 320 -15.82 10.74 -14.96
CA ARG A 320 -14.85 11.83 -15.11
C ARG A 320 -13.58 11.38 -15.84
N ASP A 321 -12.71 12.34 -16.10
CA ASP A 321 -11.46 12.16 -16.83
C ASP A 321 -10.55 11.13 -16.15
N VAL A 322 -10.00 10.21 -16.94
CA VAL A 322 -8.96 9.26 -16.54
C VAL A 322 -7.60 9.81 -16.93
N LYS A 323 -6.59 9.71 -16.06
CA LYS A 323 -5.23 10.16 -16.40
C LYS A 323 -4.61 9.29 -17.48
N ASP A 324 -4.05 9.91 -18.51
CA ASP A 324 -3.49 9.28 -19.70
C ASP A 324 -2.53 8.13 -19.37
N VAL A 325 -1.59 8.37 -18.45
CA VAL A 325 -0.58 7.37 -18.03
C VAL A 325 -1.18 6.10 -17.43
N TYR A 326 -2.34 6.20 -16.75
CA TYR A 326 -3.01 5.04 -16.17
C TYR A 326 -3.98 4.41 -17.17
N ALA A 327 -4.65 5.24 -17.97
CA ALA A 327 -5.62 4.79 -18.95
C ALA A 327 -4.97 3.86 -20.00
N VAL A 328 -3.75 4.15 -20.45
CA VAL A 328 -3.08 3.38 -21.50
C VAL A 328 -2.30 2.16 -20.99
N ASP A 329 -2.16 1.99 -19.66
CA ASP A 329 -1.49 0.82 -19.08
C ASP A 329 -2.41 -0.41 -19.14
N THR A 330 -2.05 -1.38 -19.97
CA THR A 330 -2.84 -2.61 -20.15
C THR A 330 -2.95 -3.43 -18.86
N ASN A 331 -2.00 -3.29 -17.92
CA ASN A 331 -2.03 -4.02 -16.65
C ASN A 331 -3.24 -3.66 -15.79
N ASN A 332 -3.86 -2.51 -16.06
CA ASN A 332 -5.04 -2.03 -15.34
C ASN A 332 -6.35 -2.72 -15.77
N TYR A 333 -6.31 -3.56 -16.78
CA TYR A 333 -7.49 -4.22 -17.33
C TYR A 333 -7.27 -5.73 -17.39
N GLU A 334 -8.32 -6.51 -17.18
CA GLU A 334 -8.34 -7.95 -17.44
C GLU A 334 -9.67 -8.29 -18.12
N ILE A 335 -9.58 -8.99 -19.25
CA ILE A 335 -10.74 -9.41 -20.05
C ILE A 335 -10.73 -10.94 -20.10
N LYS A 336 -11.85 -11.57 -19.72
CA LYS A 336 -11.99 -13.03 -19.71
C LYS A 336 -13.26 -13.48 -20.42
N VAL A 337 -13.18 -14.63 -21.08
CA VAL A 337 -14.33 -15.41 -21.55
C VAL A 337 -14.23 -16.78 -20.88
N GLY A 338 -15.16 -17.07 -19.96
CA GLY A 338 -14.99 -18.17 -19.01
C GLY A 338 -13.72 -17.96 -18.16
N ASP A 339 -12.84 -18.95 -18.12
CA ASP A 339 -11.55 -18.86 -17.41
C ASP A 339 -10.39 -18.38 -18.31
N THR A 340 -10.64 -18.17 -19.61
CA THR A 340 -9.59 -17.79 -20.56
C THR A 340 -9.44 -16.28 -20.63
N THR A 341 -8.24 -15.78 -20.32
CA THR A 341 -7.89 -14.36 -20.48
C THR A 341 -7.70 -14.02 -21.97
N LYS A 342 -8.39 -12.98 -22.43
CA LYS A 342 -8.22 -12.39 -23.77
C LYS A 342 -7.15 -11.31 -23.70
N SER A 343 -6.19 -11.37 -24.62
CA SER A 343 -5.08 -10.40 -24.64
C SER A 343 -5.56 -9.04 -25.17
N ILE A 344 -5.10 -7.95 -24.56
CA ILE A 344 -5.36 -6.59 -25.02
C ILE A 344 -4.20 -6.15 -25.90
N GLY A 345 -4.47 -5.84 -27.16
CA GLY A 345 -3.46 -5.39 -28.13
C GLY A 345 -3.18 -3.89 -28.00
N ALA A 346 -4.21 -3.07 -27.82
CA ALA A 346 -4.07 -1.63 -27.69
C ALA A 346 -5.15 -1.02 -26.78
N VAL A 347 -4.84 0.14 -26.22
CA VAL A 347 -5.79 0.94 -25.42
C VAL A 347 -5.84 2.36 -25.97
N ARG A 348 -7.05 2.85 -26.25
CA ARG A 348 -7.28 4.21 -26.76
C ARG A 348 -8.13 4.99 -25.78
N LEU A 349 -7.63 6.14 -25.35
CA LEU A 349 -8.38 7.10 -24.54
C LEU A 349 -9.01 8.14 -25.49
N SER A 350 -10.29 8.45 -25.29
CA SER A 350 -10.98 9.51 -26.01
C SER A 350 -10.41 10.89 -25.70
N GLU A 351 -10.65 11.87 -26.57
CA GLU A 351 -10.18 13.26 -26.36
C GLU A 351 -10.74 13.89 -25.08
N ASP A 352 -11.99 13.56 -24.71
CA ASP A 352 -12.62 14.00 -23.47
C ASP A 352 -12.14 13.23 -22.22
N LYS A 353 -11.23 12.26 -22.39
CA LYS A 353 -10.62 11.42 -21.36
C LYS A 353 -11.59 10.59 -20.52
N LYS A 354 -12.86 10.49 -20.93
CA LYS A 354 -13.90 9.77 -20.19
C LYS A 354 -14.21 8.41 -20.77
N LYS A 355 -13.68 8.07 -21.94
CA LYS A 355 -13.92 6.78 -22.60
C LYS A 355 -12.61 6.10 -22.95
N VAL A 356 -12.47 4.87 -22.49
CA VAL A 356 -11.37 3.98 -22.85
C VAL A 356 -11.90 2.89 -23.76
N THR A 357 -11.30 2.73 -24.93
CA THR A 357 -11.56 1.63 -25.85
C THR A 357 -10.38 0.66 -25.80
N LEU A 358 -10.63 -0.54 -25.27
CA LEU A 358 -9.70 -1.66 -25.28
C LEU A 358 -9.88 -2.41 -26.60
N ILE A 359 -8.79 -2.62 -27.32
CA ILE A 359 -8.76 -3.34 -28.60
C ILE A 359 -8.11 -4.69 -28.34
N LEU A 360 -8.87 -5.77 -28.50
CA LEU A 360 -8.42 -7.12 -28.18
C LEU A 360 -7.52 -7.67 -29.28
N LYS A 361 -6.45 -8.35 -28.90
CA LYS A 361 -5.58 -9.12 -29.79
C LYS A 361 -6.32 -10.36 -30.31
N ASP A 362 -6.94 -11.09 -29.41
CA ASP A 362 -7.77 -12.25 -29.73
C ASP A 362 -9.20 -11.81 -30.03
N ASP A 363 -9.75 -12.21 -31.18
CA ASP A 363 -11.15 -11.95 -31.54
C ASP A 363 -12.09 -12.63 -30.50
N LEU A 364 -13.23 -11.99 -30.21
CA LEU A 364 -14.35 -12.58 -29.49
C LEU A 364 -15.22 -13.38 -30.47
N ALA A 365 -16.05 -14.28 -29.94
CA ALA A 365 -17.05 -15.00 -30.70
C ALA A 365 -18.47 -14.51 -30.36
N ASN A 366 -19.37 -14.60 -31.35
CA ASN A 366 -20.80 -14.43 -31.11
C ASN A 366 -21.27 -15.47 -30.06
N GLY A 367 -21.90 -15.00 -28.99
CA GLY A 367 -22.34 -15.80 -27.85
C GLY A 367 -21.45 -15.69 -26.62
N ASP A 368 -20.25 -15.12 -26.73
CA ASP A 368 -19.32 -14.99 -25.60
C ASP A 368 -19.92 -14.15 -24.46
N LYS A 369 -19.70 -14.57 -23.22
CA LYS A 369 -19.88 -13.72 -22.03
C LYS A 369 -18.52 -13.22 -21.58
N VAL A 370 -18.36 -11.90 -21.59
CA VAL A 370 -17.08 -11.22 -21.37
C VAL A 370 -17.05 -10.64 -19.97
N LYS A 371 -16.20 -11.19 -19.11
CA LYS A 371 -15.90 -10.64 -17.80
C LYS A 371 -14.79 -9.58 -17.93
N VAL A 372 -15.11 -8.35 -17.55
CA VAL A 372 -14.24 -7.19 -17.60
C VAL A 372 -13.90 -6.77 -16.18
N THR A 373 -12.61 -6.77 -15.85
CA THR A 373 -12.08 -6.31 -14.56
C THR A 373 -11.21 -5.08 -14.79
N LEU A 374 -11.54 -3.98 -14.11
CA LEU A 374 -10.78 -2.74 -14.06
C LEU A 374 -10.11 -2.62 -12.68
N LYS A 375 -8.78 -2.47 -12.65
CA LYS A 375 -7.99 -2.46 -11.41
C LYS A 375 -7.85 -1.06 -10.83
N THR A 376 -7.47 -0.98 -9.56
CA THR A 376 -7.27 0.27 -8.82
C THR A 376 -6.17 1.16 -9.37
N GLY A 377 -5.23 0.62 -10.17
CA GLY A 377 -4.19 1.40 -10.84
C GLY A 377 -4.72 2.47 -11.82
N LEU A 378 -6.01 2.44 -12.17
CA LEU A 378 -6.71 3.52 -12.92
C LEU A 378 -7.02 4.76 -12.08
N GLY A 379 -6.87 4.67 -10.76
CA GLY A 379 -7.36 5.67 -9.81
C GLY A 379 -8.79 5.39 -9.30
N LEU A 380 -9.29 4.17 -9.48
CA LEU A 380 -10.52 3.70 -8.84
C LEU A 380 -10.25 3.39 -7.35
N GLN A 381 -11.22 3.64 -6.46
CA GLN A 381 -11.09 3.28 -5.05
C GLN A 381 -11.00 1.76 -4.85
N GLU A 382 -11.79 1.00 -5.61
CA GLU A 382 -11.81 -0.46 -5.61
C GLU A 382 -11.82 -0.98 -7.04
N ALA A 383 -11.40 -2.24 -7.21
CA ALA A 383 -11.47 -2.87 -8.52
C ALA A 383 -12.94 -3.05 -8.95
N TYR A 384 -13.26 -2.67 -10.18
CA TYR A 384 -14.60 -2.84 -10.75
C TYR A 384 -14.63 -4.07 -11.64
N THR A 385 -15.57 -4.98 -11.41
CA THR A 385 -15.74 -6.18 -12.24
C THR A 385 -17.18 -6.30 -12.71
N THR A 386 -17.39 -6.53 -14.00
CA THR A 386 -18.70 -6.80 -14.59
C THR A 386 -18.61 -7.88 -15.65
N GLU A 387 -19.70 -8.62 -15.87
CA GLU A 387 -19.83 -9.57 -16.98
C GLU A 387 -20.84 -9.02 -17.99
N ILE A 388 -20.45 -8.95 -19.26
CA ILE A 388 -21.26 -8.43 -20.38
C ILE A 388 -21.44 -9.54 -21.40
N GLY A 389 -22.69 -9.82 -21.78
CA GLY A 389 -22.99 -10.76 -22.85
C GLY A 389 -24.36 -11.44 -22.70
N PRO A 390 -24.72 -12.34 -23.64
CA PRO A 390 -23.89 -12.80 -24.75
C PRO A 390 -23.60 -11.68 -25.76
N VAL A 391 -22.34 -11.55 -26.16
CA VAL A 391 -21.93 -10.61 -27.21
C VAL A 391 -22.56 -11.09 -28.53
N GLN A 392 -23.19 -10.17 -29.25
CA GLN A 392 -23.77 -10.42 -30.56
C GLN A 392 -23.40 -9.26 -31.46
N ASP A 393 -22.70 -9.58 -32.54
CA ASP A 393 -22.33 -8.64 -33.58
C ASP A 393 -23.12 -8.96 -34.85
N GLY A 394 -24.09 -8.09 -35.13
CA GLY A 394 -24.99 -8.18 -36.29
C GLY A 394 -25.01 -6.91 -37.12
N THR A 395 -24.10 -5.97 -36.86
CA THR A 395 -24.01 -4.71 -37.60
C THR A 395 -22.96 -4.89 -38.69
N ALA A 396 -23.31 -4.58 -39.94
CA ALA A 396 -22.34 -4.66 -41.02
C ALA A 396 -21.52 -3.35 -41.11
N PRO A 397 -20.22 -3.43 -41.43
CA PRO A 397 -19.37 -2.25 -41.49
C PRO A 397 -19.79 -1.37 -42.67
N ALA A 398 -19.76 -0.06 -42.51
CA ALA A 398 -20.02 0.91 -43.58
C ALA A 398 -18.82 1.83 -43.76
N ILE A 399 -18.58 2.32 -44.99
CA ILE A 399 -17.62 3.41 -45.21
C ILE A 399 -18.24 4.68 -44.61
N VAL A 400 -17.56 5.26 -43.61
CA VAL A 400 -17.97 6.51 -42.95
C VAL A 400 -17.37 7.71 -43.67
N LYS A 401 -16.09 7.61 -44.06
CA LYS A 401 -15.37 8.73 -44.67
C LYS A 401 -14.20 8.25 -45.53
N VAL A 402 -14.03 8.87 -46.68
CA VAL A 402 -12.80 8.77 -47.49
C VAL A 402 -12.18 10.16 -47.59
N THR A 403 -10.93 10.29 -47.14
CA THR A 403 -10.17 11.54 -47.20
C THR A 403 -8.91 11.30 -48.00
N ALA A 404 -8.67 12.11 -49.04
CA ALA A 404 -7.36 12.15 -49.68
C ALA A 404 -6.40 12.95 -48.79
N GLU A 405 -5.46 12.28 -48.13
CA GLU A 405 -4.39 12.97 -47.39
C GLU A 405 -3.44 13.68 -48.36
N ASN A 406 -3.23 13.05 -49.52
CA ASN A 406 -2.67 13.66 -50.72
C ASN A 406 -3.21 12.89 -51.95
N PRO A 407 -2.96 13.35 -53.18
CA PRO A 407 -3.48 12.67 -54.38
C PRO A 407 -3.10 11.19 -54.52
N GLN A 408 -2.08 10.71 -53.80
CA GLN A 408 -1.56 9.34 -53.91
C GLN A 408 -1.75 8.51 -52.61
N LYS A 409 -2.43 9.06 -51.60
CA LYS A 409 -2.68 8.42 -50.30
C LYS A 409 -4.08 8.76 -49.77
N LEU A 410 -4.89 7.73 -49.52
CA LEU A 410 -6.24 7.88 -48.99
C LEU A 410 -6.33 7.32 -47.56
N ARG A 411 -7.04 8.03 -46.70
CA ARG A 411 -7.51 7.53 -45.40
C ARG A 411 -8.98 7.16 -45.53
N VAL A 412 -9.30 5.90 -45.26
CA VAL A 412 -10.66 5.36 -45.31
C VAL A 412 -11.05 4.95 -43.90
N GLU A 413 -12.18 5.48 -43.44
CA GLU A 413 -12.74 5.24 -42.12
C GLU A 413 -14.03 4.43 -42.26
N PHE A 414 -14.13 3.35 -41.48
CA PHE A 414 -15.27 2.46 -41.39
C PHE A 414 -16.05 2.71 -40.09
N SER A 415 -17.30 2.25 -40.02
CA SER A 415 -18.14 2.36 -38.81
C SER A 415 -17.65 1.48 -37.66
N GLU A 416 -16.86 0.46 -37.96
CA GLU A 416 -16.34 -0.52 -37.00
C GLU A 416 -15.08 -1.22 -37.56
N PRO A 417 -14.37 -2.02 -36.74
CA PRO A 417 -13.16 -2.69 -37.17
C PRO A 417 -13.39 -3.68 -38.32
N VAL A 418 -12.54 -3.61 -39.35
CA VAL A 418 -12.63 -4.46 -40.54
C VAL A 418 -11.50 -5.50 -40.61
N LYS A 419 -11.77 -6.62 -41.31
CA LYS A 419 -10.85 -7.71 -41.65
C LYS A 419 -10.79 -7.90 -43.17
N ASN A 420 -9.82 -8.67 -43.63
CA ASN A 420 -9.56 -8.92 -45.06
C ASN A 420 -9.28 -7.64 -45.88
N TYR A 421 -8.99 -6.52 -45.21
CA TYR A 421 -8.73 -5.24 -45.84
C TYR A 421 -7.39 -5.19 -46.59
N ALA A 422 -6.44 -6.07 -46.28
CA ALA A 422 -5.06 -5.97 -46.74
C ALA A 422 -4.88 -6.23 -48.25
N ASN A 423 -5.84 -6.89 -48.91
CA ASN A 423 -5.74 -7.22 -50.32
C ASN A 423 -6.02 -5.98 -51.20
N PRO A 424 -5.04 -5.45 -51.97
CA PRO A 424 -5.28 -4.29 -52.82
C PRO A 424 -6.35 -4.51 -53.90
N ALA A 425 -6.60 -5.76 -54.31
CA ALA A 425 -7.65 -6.11 -55.28
C ALA A 425 -9.07 -5.89 -54.75
N ASN A 426 -9.24 -5.65 -53.45
CA ASN A 426 -10.53 -5.32 -52.83
C ASN A 426 -10.95 -3.87 -53.11
N TYR A 427 -10.12 -3.06 -53.74
CA TYR A 427 -10.36 -1.62 -53.90
C TYR A 427 -10.23 -1.21 -55.36
N THR A 428 -11.23 -0.49 -55.85
CA THR A 428 -11.15 0.22 -57.12
C THR A 428 -11.40 1.71 -56.92
N LEU A 429 -10.64 2.52 -57.64
CA LEU A 429 -10.78 3.97 -57.68
C LEU A 429 -11.23 4.37 -59.08
N ASN A 430 -12.42 4.94 -59.19
CA ASN A 430 -13.10 5.22 -60.47
C ASN A 430 -13.16 3.99 -61.39
N GLY A 431 -13.33 2.79 -60.81
CA GLY A 431 -13.35 1.53 -61.53
C GLY A 431 -11.98 0.94 -61.91
N MET A 432 -10.87 1.57 -61.49
CA MET A 432 -9.50 1.10 -61.78
C MET A 432 -8.79 0.55 -60.53
N TYR A 433 -7.95 -0.47 -60.69
CA TYR A 433 -7.10 -1.04 -59.63
C TYR A 433 -5.84 -0.21 -59.42
N LEU A 434 -5.96 0.90 -58.70
CA LEU A 434 -4.85 1.84 -58.46
C LEU A 434 -4.17 1.67 -57.10
N VAL A 435 -4.70 0.82 -56.22
CA VAL A 435 -4.14 0.62 -54.88
C VAL A 435 -2.90 -0.26 -54.97
N LYS A 436 -1.77 0.27 -54.51
CA LYS A 436 -0.48 -0.42 -54.42
C LYS A 436 -0.34 -1.22 -53.13
N GLU A 437 -0.76 -0.62 -52.03
CA GLU A 437 -0.61 -1.18 -50.69
C GLU A 437 -1.75 -0.67 -49.82
N VAL A 438 -2.24 -1.54 -48.93
CA VAL A 438 -3.18 -1.18 -47.89
C VAL A 438 -2.52 -1.39 -46.53
N LYS A 439 -2.47 -0.33 -45.73
CA LYS A 439 -2.09 -0.42 -44.32
C LYS A 439 -3.36 -0.29 -43.49
N GLY A 440 -3.54 -1.14 -42.51
CA GLY A 440 -4.62 -1.01 -41.53
C GLY A 440 -4.06 -1.17 -40.14
N PHE A 441 -4.96 -1.23 -39.17
CA PHE A 441 -4.57 -1.50 -37.80
C PHE A 441 -3.87 -2.85 -37.65
N ASN A 442 -2.69 -2.81 -37.05
CA ASN A 442 -2.10 -3.91 -36.31
C ASN A 442 -1.78 -3.45 -34.88
N GLU A 443 -1.50 -4.39 -33.98
CA GLU A 443 -1.30 -4.14 -32.55
C GLU A 443 -0.21 -3.09 -32.25
N ASP A 444 0.77 -2.96 -33.14
CA ASP A 444 1.90 -2.04 -33.01
C ASP A 444 1.71 -0.72 -33.79
N SER A 445 0.59 -0.55 -34.50
CA SER A 445 0.33 0.63 -35.32
C SER A 445 -0.33 1.76 -34.53
N SER A 446 -0.02 2.99 -34.93
CA SER A 446 -0.76 4.18 -34.52
C SER A 446 -2.11 4.33 -35.25
N ILE A 447 -2.43 3.43 -36.18
CA ILE A 447 -3.66 3.47 -36.98
C ILE A 447 -4.85 3.03 -36.10
N ASP A 448 -6.02 3.64 -36.31
CA ASP A 448 -7.24 3.23 -35.62
C ASP A 448 -7.78 1.92 -36.23
N PRO A 449 -8.31 0.96 -35.44
CA PRO A 449 -8.92 -0.28 -35.98
C PRO A 449 -10.03 -0.06 -37.00
N ASN A 450 -10.71 1.08 -36.96
CA ASN A 450 -11.74 1.45 -37.93
C ASN A 450 -11.16 2.10 -39.19
N VAL A 451 -9.83 2.24 -39.30
CA VAL A 451 -9.18 3.02 -40.35
C VAL A 451 -8.21 2.16 -41.14
N ILE A 452 -8.23 2.36 -42.45
CA ILE A 452 -7.20 1.88 -43.35
C ILE A 452 -6.64 3.04 -44.17
N ILE A 453 -5.40 2.85 -44.61
CA ILE A 453 -4.63 3.76 -45.45
C ILE A 453 -4.38 3.05 -46.77
N LEU A 454 -4.85 3.64 -47.87
CA LEU A 454 -4.61 3.17 -49.23
C LEU A 454 -3.48 3.99 -49.86
N ASN A 455 -2.35 3.34 -50.16
CA ASN A 455 -1.27 3.94 -50.94
C ASN A 455 -1.46 3.58 -52.42
N LEU A 456 -1.39 4.56 -53.31
CA LEU A 456 -1.73 4.39 -54.73
C LEU A 456 -0.48 4.30 -55.62
N TYR A 457 -0.57 3.59 -56.75
CA TYR A 457 0.50 3.52 -57.75
C TYR A 457 0.77 4.88 -58.41
N ILE A 458 -0.29 5.63 -58.67
CA ILE A 458 -0.24 6.94 -59.36
C ILE A 458 -1.14 7.95 -58.63
N PRO A 459 -0.84 9.26 -58.69
CA PRO A 459 -1.70 10.30 -58.14
C PRO A 459 -3.09 10.29 -58.79
N LEU A 460 -4.14 10.54 -58.00
CA LEU A 460 -5.49 10.76 -58.47
C LEU A 460 -5.64 12.12 -59.13
N ASN A 461 -6.55 12.18 -60.11
CA ASN A 461 -6.94 13.44 -60.72
C ASN A 461 -7.73 14.29 -59.72
N VAL A 462 -7.51 15.60 -59.80
CA VAL A 462 -8.30 16.62 -59.11
C VAL A 462 -9.77 16.49 -59.49
N GLY A 463 -10.66 16.68 -58.52
CA GLY A 463 -12.11 16.61 -58.67
C GLY A 463 -12.73 15.41 -57.94
N ASN A 464 -13.95 15.06 -58.33
CA ASN A 464 -14.69 13.96 -57.72
C ASN A 464 -14.12 12.62 -58.15
N ASN A 465 -13.82 11.80 -57.16
CA ASN A 465 -13.36 10.42 -57.28
C ASN A 465 -14.33 9.52 -56.51
N THR A 466 -14.40 8.25 -56.88
CA THR A 466 -15.21 7.25 -56.18
C THR A 466 -14.34 6.07 -55.78
N LEU A 467 -14.32 5.76 -54.50
CA LEU A 467 -13.76 4.53 -53.96
C LEU A 467 -14.87 3.48 -53.96
N SER A 468 -14.58 2.28 -54.46
CA SER A 468 -15.43 1.10 -54.30
C SER A 468 -14.63 -0.02 -53.61
N VAL A 469 -15.23 -0.64 -52.62
CA VAL A 469 -14.66 -1.67 -51.74
C VAL A 469 -15.41 -2.98 -51.93
N THR A 470 -14.70 -4.09 -52.13
CA THR A 470 -15.28 -5.44 -52.28
C THR A 470 -14.48 -6.45 -51.46
N GLY A 471 -15.13 -7.46 -50.90
CA GLY A 471 -14.44 -8.54 -50.17
C GLY A 471 -13.83 -8.15 -48.81
N VAL A 472 -14.04 -6.91 -48.35
CA VAL A 472 -13.74 -6.47 -46.98
C VAL A 472 -14.93 -6.83 -46.09
N THR A 473 -14.64 -7.43 -44.93
CA THR A 473 -15.66 -7.81 -43.94
C THR A 473 -15.35 -7.17 -42.59
N ASP A 474 -16.26 -7.21 -41.64
CA ASP A 474 -15.93 -7.03 -40.22
C ASP A 474 -15.31 -8.32 -39.63
N ILE A 475 -15.25 -8.36 -38.29
CA ILE A 475 -14.80 -9.53 -37.52
C ILE A 475 -15.86 -10.63 -37.47
N ALA A 476 -17.15 -10.28 -37.52
CA ALA A 476 -18.27 -11.21 -37.58
C ALA A 476 -18.44 -11.87 -38.96
N GLY A 477 -17.73 -11.39 -39.98
CA GLY A 477 -17.79 -11.86 -41.37
C GLY A 477 -18.84 -11.17 -42.24
N LEU A 478 -19.46 -10.08 -41.78
CA LEU A 478 -20.42 -9.30 -42.57
C LEU A 478 -19.69 -8.40 -43.56
N LEU A 479 -20.18 -8.33 -44.79
CA LEU A 479 -19.59 -7.51 -45.86
C LEU A 479 -19.88 -6.03 -45.66
N VAL A 480 -18.96 -5.19 -46.13
CA VAL A 480 -19.15 -3.73 -46.12
C VAL A 480 -20.44 -3.34 -46.85
N VAL A 481 -21.34 -2.67 -46.15
CA VAL A 481 -22.55 -2.04 -46.71
C VAL A 481 -22.23 -0.64 -47.23
N ASN A 482 -22.96 -0.19 -48.26
CA ASN A 482 -22.61 1.00 -49.03
C ASN A 482 -21.13 0.97 -49.48
N PRO A 483 -20.74 -0.05 -50.25
CA PRO A 483 -19.33 -0.31 -50.57
C PRO A 483 -18.69 0.76 -51.45
N SER A 484 -19.44 1.77 -51.89
CA SER A 484 -18.90 2.89 -52.66
C SER A 484 -19.14 4.23 -51.96
N MET A 485 -18.12 5.07 -51.97
CA MET A 485 -18.19 6.43 -51.46
C MET A 485 -17.47 7.39 -52.42
N SER A 486 -18.16 8.46 -52.79
CA SER A 486 -17.54 9.56 -53.53
C SER A 486 -16.81 10.51 -52.59
N PHE A 487 -15.65 10.99 -53.01
CA PHE A 487 -14.83 11.97 -52.31
C PHE A 487 -14.17 12.89 -53.34
N SER A 488 -13.81 14.10 -52.93
CA SER A 488 -13.15 15.06 -53.82
C SER A 488 -11.67 15.19 -53.48
N VAL A 489 -10.82 15.15 -54.50
CA VAL A 489 -9.42 15.61 -54.41
C VAL A 489 -9.42 17.08 -54.82
N ALA A 490 -9.10 17.98 -53.90
CA ALA A 490 -9.12 19.41 -54.18
C ALA A 490 -8.02 19.81 -55.18
N GLU A 491 -8.30 20.82 -56.01
CA GLU A 491 -7.26 21.46 -56.83
C GLU A 491 -6.40 22.33 -55.91
N ASP A 492 -5.12 22.02 -55.80
CA ASP A 492 -4.23 22.77 -54.91
C ASP A 492 -3.14 23.50 -55.69
N LYS A 493 -3.43 24.74 -56.07
CA LYS A 493 -2.51 25.65 -56.80
C LYS A 493 -1.60 26.49 -55.90
N SER A 494 -1.72 26.36 -54.57
CA SER A 494 -0.90 27.17 -53.67
C SER A 494 0.60 26.84 -53.84
N PRO A 495 1.53 27.79 -53.61
CA PRO A 495 2.95 27.50 -53.74
C PRO A 495 3.41 26.51 -52.67
N ILE A 496 4.40 25.66 -53.00
CA ILE A 496 5.19 24.96 -51.98
C ILE A 496 5.93 26.04 -51.17
N GLU A 497 5.72 26.06 -49.86
CA GLU A 497 6.41 26.95 -48.93
C GLU A 497 7.08 26.09 -47.86
N LEU A 498 8.27 26.50 -47.42
CA LEU A 498 8.93 25.88 -46.27
C LEU A 498 8.36 26.50 -44.99
N LYS A 499 7.55 25.74 -44.25
CA LYS A 499 6.85 26.21 -43.04
C LYS A 499 7.74 26.14 -41.81
N ASN A 500 8.40 25.01 -41.62
CA ASN A 500 9.23 24.78 -40.44
C ASN A 500 10.51 24.03 -40.79
N VAL A 501 11.55 24.29 -40.04
CA VAL A 501 12.83 23.57 -40.14
C VAL A 501 13.33 23.29 -38.75
N THR A 502 13.47 22.02 -38.42
CA THR A 502 14.12 21.58 -37.18
C THR A 502 15.36 20.78 -37.53
N ALA A 503 16.44 20.96 -36.79
CA ALA A 503 17.65 20.18 -36.98
C ALA A 503 18.14 19.66 -35.63
N THR A 504 18.61 18.42 -35.60
CA THR A 504 19.45 17.84 -34.54
C THR A 504 20.85 17.61 -35.13
N LEU A 505 21.80 17.14 -34.34
CA LEU A 505 23.12 16.78 -34.90
C LEU A 505 23.01 15.69 -35.97
N SER A 506 22.01 14.81 -35.90
CA SER A 506 21.86 13.67 -36.81
C SER A 506 20.80 13.87 -37.90
N GLN A 507 19.93 14.87 -37.83
CA GLN A 507 18.83 15.03 -38.79
C GLN A 507 18.46 16.49 -39.06
N VAL A 508 17.98 16.78 -40.28
CA VAL A 508 17.19 17.97 -40.60
C VAL A 508 15.81 17.54 -41.04
N LYS A 509 14.76 18.04 -40.39
CA LYS A 509 13.37 17.90 -40.84
C LYS A 509 12.89 19.22 -41.41
N LEU A 510 12.45 19.18 -42.65
CA LEU A 510 11.87 20.29 -43.38
C LEU A 510 10.39 20.01 -43.55
N GLU A 511 9.55 20.84 -42.94
CA GLU A 511 8.10 20.77 -43.07
C GLU A 511 7.64 21.79 -44.11
N PHE A 512 6.92 21.30 -45.11
CA PHE A 512 6.39 22.11 -46.19
C PHE A 512 4.91 22.42 -45.98
N SER A 513 4.41 23.44 -46.69
CA SER A 513 2.99 23.79 -46.73
C SER A 513 2.09 22.68 -47.29
N LYS A 514 2.69 21.69 -47.94
CA LYS A 514 2.02 20.64 -48.72
C LYS A 514 2.80 19.34 -48.74
N ALA A 515 2.10 18.25 -49.06
CA ALA A 515 2.71 16.95 -49.26
C ALA A 515 3.69 16.95 -50.45
N ILE A 516 4.86 16.35 -50.23
CA ILE A 516 5.96 16.26 -51.19
C ILE A 516 5.92 14.87 -51.86
N GLN A 517 6.01 14.85 -53.19
CA GLN A 517 6.07 13.62 -53.98
C GLN A 517 7.51 13.07 -54.04
N SER A 518 8.48 13.93 -54.34
CA SER A 518 9.87 13.52 -54.49
C SER A 518 10.87 14.65 -54.17
N ILE A 519 12.09 14.25 -53.83
CA ILE A 519 13.24 15.16 -53.70
C ILE A 519 13.94 15.19 -55.06
N VAL A 520 14.02 16.36 -55.67
CA VAL A 520 14.70 16.58 -56.97
C VAL A 520 16.21 16.69 -56.75
N SER A 521 16.62 17.45 -55.75
CA SER A 521 18.03 17.56 -55.34
C SER A 521 18.16 17.92 -53.87
N VAL A 522 19.25 17.52 -53.23
CA VAL A 522 19.55 17.84 -51.83
C VAL A 522 21.05 17.96 -51.62
N SER A 523 21.50 18.94 -50.85
CA SER A 523 22.90 19.10 -50.43
C SER A 523 23.00 19.67 -49.01
N LEU A 524 24.12 19.35 -48.36
CA LEU A 524 24.46 19.77 -47.00
C LEU A 524 25.91 20.26 -46.99
N SER A 525 26.17 21.49 -46.51
CA SER A 525 27.49 22.13 -46.69
C SER A 525 28.61 21.60 -45.79
N ASN A 526 28.30 21.16 -44.57
CA ASN A 526 29.29 20.80 -43.53
C ASN A 526 28.94 19.51 -42.79
N GLY A 527 28.31 18.54 -43.47
CA GLY A 527 27.99 17.22 -42.93
C GLY A 527 27.75 16.25 -44.07
N ILE A 528 27.67 14.95 -43.78
CA ILE A 528 27.38 13.93 -44.79
C ILE A 528 25.87 13.67 -44.80
N ILE A 529 25.27 13.49 -45.98
CA ILE A 529 23.91 12.98 -46.10
C ILE A 529 23.99 11.45 -46.09
N ALA A 530 23.59 10.84 -44.98
CA ALA A 530 23.49 9.39 -44.82
C ALA A 530 22.20 8.83 -45.43
N GLY A 531 21.15 9.65 -45.56
CA GLY A 531 19.90 9.25 -46.21
C GLY A 531 18.89 10.38 -46.30
N THR A 532 17.81 10.15 -47.05
CA THR A 532 16.63 11.04 -47.07
C THR A 532 15.34 10.23 -47.05
N SER A 533 14.30 10.79 -46.46
CA SER A 533 12.94 10.23 -46.48
C SER A 533 11.89 11.32 -46.62
N ILE A 534 10.73 10.94 -47.13
CA ILE A 534 9.57 11.81 -47.31
C ILE A 534 8.40 11.14 -46.60
N ASP A 535 7.73 11.87 -45.71
CA ASP A 535 6.49 11.46 -45.07
C ASP A 535 5.48 12.61 -45.17
N GLY A 536 4.55 12.50 -46.11
CA GLY A 536 3.59 13.56 -46.40
C GLY A 536 4.28 14.87 -46.75
N ASN A 537 4.11 15.90 -45.92
CA ASN A 537 4.71 17.23 -46.08
C ASN A 537 6.06 17.40 -45.37
N ILE A 538 6.61 16.34 -44.79
CA ILE A 538 7.88 16.38 -44.06
C ILE A 538 8.96 15.65 -44.88
N VAL A 539 10.05 16.35 -45.16
CA VAL A 539 11.28 15.72 -45.67
C VAL A 539 12.28 15.64 -44.54
N THR A 540 12.79 14.43 -44.28
CA THR A 540 13.88 14.21 -43.33
C THR A 540 15.17 13.94 -44.10
N ILE A 541 16.20 14.71 -43.78
CA ILE A 541 17.59 14.48 -44.21
C ILE A 541 18.33 13.90 -43.01
N THR A 542 18.84 12.69 -43.13
CA THR A 542 19.63 12.05 -42.10
C THR A 542 21.11 12.29 -42.38
N SER A 543 21.84 12.74 -41.36
CA SER A 543 23.28 12.98 -41.40
C SER A 543 24.07 11.84 -40.72
N GLY A 544 25.39 11.96 -40.66
CA GLY A 544 26.24 11.00 -39.97
C GLY A 544 25.97 10.95 -38.46
N ASP A 545 26.32 9.83 -37.85
CA ASP A 545 26.09 9.49 -36.44
C ASP A 545 27.31 9.73 -35.52
N GLU A 546 28.39 10.27 -36.08
CA GLU A 546 29.63 10.62 -35.40
C GLU A 546 29.90 12.12 -35.49
N LEU A 547 30.57 12.71 -34.51
CA LEU A 547 30.89 14.15 -34.47
C LEU A 547 31.60 14.68 -35.74
N ALA A 548 32.34 13.81 -36.44
CA ALA A 548 33.05 14.17 -37.66
C ALA A 548 32.17 14.18 -38.93
N THR A 549 30.99 13.55 -38.89
CA THR A 549 30.13 13.32 -40.07
C THR A 549 28.71 13.87 -39.89
N CYS A 550 28.33 14.19 -38.65
CA CYS A 550 27.06 14.79 -38.29
C CYS A 550 26.99 16.28 -38.67
N ILE A 551 25.83 16.89 -38.44
CA ILE A 551 25.65 18.33 -38.57
C ILE A 551 26.45 19.01 -37.46
N PRO A 552 27.33 19.98 -37.76
CA PRO A 552 28.14 20.63 -36.74
C PRO A 552 27.28 21.47 -35.80
N VAL A 553 27.71 21.62 -34.54
CA VAL A 553 27.07 22.51 -33.57
C VAL A 553 26.99 23.98 -34.03
N SER A 554 27.90 24.40 -34.92
CA SER A 554 27.87 25.73 -35.54
C SER A 554 26.79 25.89 -36.60
N GLY A 555 26.20 24.78 -37.07
CA GLY A 555 25.19 24.73 -38.10
C GLY A 555 25.71 24.33 -39.49
N ALA A 556 24.77 24.02 -40.38
CA ALA A 556 25.03 23.67 -41.76
C ALA A 556 24.01 24.33 -42.70
N LYS A 557 24.43 24.58 -43.93
CA LYS A 557 23.54 25.04 -44.99
C LYS A 557 22.91 23.83 -45.68
N VAL A 558 21.58 23.80 -45.72
CA VAL A 558 20.78 22.83 -46.45
C VAL A 558 20.23 23.50 -47.70
N THR A 559 20.48 22.91 -48.86
CA THR A 559 19.83 23.30 -50.11
C THR A 559 19.02 22.10 -50.59
N ILE A 560 17.72 22.28 -50.79
CA ILE A 560 16.82 21.20 -51.22
C ILE A 560 15.88 21.70 -52.32
N GLU A 561 15.68 20.88 -53.33
CA GLU A 561 14.63 21.06 -54.33
C GLU A 561 13.65 19.89 -54.23
N VAL A 562 12.37 20.22 -54.06
CA VAL A 562 11.30 19.24 -53.89
C VAL A 562 10.27 19.40 -54.99
N LYS A 563 9.54 18.31 -55.28
CA LYS A 563 8.42 18.26 -56.20
C LYS A 563 7.18 17.77 -55.47
N ASP A 564 6.06 18.45 -55.61
CA ASP A 564 4.78 18.01 -55.05
C ASP A 564 4.03 17.04 -55.99
N TYR A 565 2.85 16.59 -55.57
CA TYR A 565 2.01 15.69 -56.36
C TYR A 565 1.29 16.38 -57.53
N THR A 566 1.27 17.71 -57.60
CA THR A 566 0.74 18.48 -58.75
C THR A 566 1.80 18.68 -59.84
N GLY A 567 3.05 18.36 -59.52
CA GLY A 567 4.20 18.50 -60.40
C GLY A 567 4.95 19.81 -60.25
N GLN A 568 4.52 20.69 -59.35
CA GLN A 568 5.22 21.93 -58.99
C GLN A 568 6.55 21.59 -58.32
N THR A 569 7.62 22.27 -58.72
CA THR A 569 8.92 22.19 -58.04
C THR A 569 9.23 23.50 -57.33
N ALA A 570 9.91 23.40 -56.18
CA ALA A 570 10.40 24.55 -55.44
C ALA A 570 11.75 24.25 -54.80
N LYS A 571 12.66 25.22 -54.87
CA LYS A 571 14.00 25.14 -54.30
C LYS A 571 14.12 26.04 -53.08
N PHE A 572 14.63 25.48 -51.99
CA PHE A 572 14.82 26.14 -50.72
C PHE A 572 16.27 26.05 -50.27
N GLU A 573 16.69 27.09 -49.58
CA GLU A 573 18.02 27.18 -49.00
C GLU A 573 17.90 27.73 -47.59
N LYS A 574 18.38 26.97 -46.60
CA LYS A 574 18.28 27.34 -45.19
C LYS A 574 19.56 27.00 -44.45
N TYR A 575 20.04 27.93 -43.64
CA TYR A 575 21.05 27.65 -42.64
C TYR A 575 20.37 27.14 -41.38
N VAL A 576 20.76 25.95 -40.91
CA VAL A 576 20.18 25.30 -39.73
C VAL A 576 21.24 25.15 -38.65
N VAL A 577 20.89 25.49 -37.42
CA VAL A 577 21.71 25.23 -36.23
C VAL A 577 21.04 24.09 -35.47
N PRO A 578 21.72 22.96 -35.25
CA PRO A 578 21.09 21.81 -34.62
C PRO A 578 20.81 22.08 -33.15
N THR A 579 19.63 21.68 -32.68
CA THR A 579 19.36 21.52 -31.25
C THR A 579 20.18 20.33 -30.75
N ILE A 580 20.87 20.56 -29.65
CA ILE A 580 21.78 19.59 -29.05
C ILE A 580 21.03 18.86 -27.94
N ASP A 581 21.13 17.54 -27.96
CA ASP A 581 20.69 16.71 -26.85
C ASP A 581 21.80 16.64 -25.79
N THR A 582 21.49 17.11 -24.59
CA THR A 582 22.38 17.07 -23.43
C THR A 582 21.84 16.18 -22.31
N GLU A 583 20.68 15.57 -22.52
CA GLU A 583 20.12 14.61 -21.56
C GLU A 583 20.95 13.34 -21.56
N ARG A 584 20.93 12.63 -20.43
CA ARG A 584 21.67 11.38 -20.27
C ARG A 584 20.68 10.24 -20.16
N PRO A 585 20.96 9.09 -20.78
CA PRO A 585 20.12 7.92 -20.63
C PRO A 585 20.03 7.49 -19.17
N THR A 586 18.82 7.22 -18.70
CA THR A 586 18.50 6.73 -17.35
C THR A 586 17.80 5.39 -17.43
N VAL A 587 18.00 4.51 -16.46
CA VAL A 587 17.32 3.21 -16.44
C VAL A 587 15.87 3.42 -16.03
N LYS A 588 14.94 3.11 -16.95
CA LYS A 588 13.49 3.15 -16.71
C LYS A 588 13.00 1.91 -15.99
N SER A 589 13.49 0.74 -16.41
CA SER A 589 13.09 -0.54 -15.83
C SER A 589 14.12 -1.63 -16.08
N VAL A 590 14.11 -2.64 -15.22
CA VAL A 590 14.85 -3.89 -15.40
C VAL A 590 13.86 -5.05 -15.28
N SER A 591 13.93 -6.01 -16.18
CA SER A 591 13.17 -7.26 -16.09
C SER A 591 14.07 -8.47 -16.28
N VAL A 592 13.68 -9.61 -15.69
CA VAL A 592 14.43 -10.87 -15.73
C VAL A 592 13.46 -11.94 -16.26
N PRO A 593 13.28 -12.03 -17.59
CA PRO A 593 12.28 -12.93 -18.18
C PRO A 593 12.58 -14.42 -17.94
N ASP A 594 13.86 -14.76 -17.76
CA ASP A 594 14.30 -16.13 -17.50
C ASP A 594 15.64 -16.12 -16.72
N ALA A 595 16.11 -17.30 -16.32
CA ALA A 595 17.29 -17.44 -15.49
C ALA A 595 18.61 -16.97 -16.17
N TYR A 596 18.64 -16.78 -17.48
CA TYR A 596 19.84 -16.41 -18.24
C TYR A 596 19.77 -15.01 -18.83
N THR A 597 18.61 -14.37 -18.82
CA THR A 597 18.39 -13.10 -19.52
C THR A 597 17.95 -12.01 -18.56
N VAL A 598 18.58 -10.85 -18.67
CA VAL A 598 18.17 -9.60 -18.02
C VAL A 598 17.94 -8.55 -19.10
N LYS A 599 16.81 -7.86 -19.06
CA LYS A 599 16.50 -6.75 -19.97
C LYS A 599 16.55 -5.44 -19.20
N VAL A 600 17.30 -4.46 -19.71
CA VAL A 600 17.47 -3.12 -19.12
C VAL A 600 16.94 -2.09 -20.10
N THR A 601 15.84 -1.42 -19.74
CA THR A 601 15.20 -0.39 -20.57
C THR A 601 15.60 0.99 -20.08
N PHE A 602 15.96 1.87 -21.02
CA PHE A 602 16.43 3.23 -20.77
C PHE A 602 15.39 4.29 -21.15
N SER A 603 15.60 5.53 -20.73
CA SER A 603 14.76 6.70 -21.08
C SER A 603 14.76 7.06 -22.56
N GLU A 604 15.75 6.57 -23.30
CA GLU A 604 16.05 6.90 -24.68
C GLU A 604 16.86 5.76 -25.33
N ASP A 605 17.11 5.86 -26.63
CA ASP A 605 17.89 4.87 -27.37
C ASP A 605 19.37 4.89 -26.98
N VAL A 606 19.97 3.71 -26.75
CA VAL A 606 21.34 3.56 -26.26
C VAL A 606 22.21 2.70 -27.17
N ARG A 607 23.52 2.91 -27.11
CA ARG A 607 24.54 2.05 -27.75
C ARG A 607 24.71 0.77 -26.94
N VAL A 608 24.98 -0.33 -27.65
CA VAL A 608 25.34 -1.60 -27.02
C VAL A 608 26.79 -1.51 -26.55
N PRO A 609 27.08 -1.56 -25.23
CA PRO A 609 28.45 -1.55 -24.72
C PRO A 609 29.14 -2.90 -24.96
N ASN A 610 30.48 -2.91 -24.96
CA ASN A 610 31.20 -4.18 -24.92
C ASN A 610 31.12 -4.78 -23.52
N VAL A 611 31.06 -6.11 -23.43
CA VAL A 611 31.07 -6.84 -22.15
C VAL A 611 32.30 -6.49 -21.31
N SER A 612 33.46 -6.28 -21.96
CA SER A 612 34.72 -5.90 -21.31
C SER A 612 34.71 -4.54 -20.62
N ASP A 613 33.76 -3.66 -20.97
CA ASP A 613 33.73 -2.29 -20.46
C ASP A 613 33.14 -2.21 -19.05
N ASN A 614 32.57 -3.33 -18.53
CA ASN A 614 31.94 -3.43 -17.21
C ASN A 614 30.88 -2.34 -16.92
N LYS A 615 30.26 -1.81 -17.99
CA LYS A 615 29.20 -0.78 -17.90
C LYS A 615 27.87 -1.32 -17.35
N ILE A 616 27.69 -2.64 -17.35
CA ILE A 616 26.57 -3.35 -16.71
C ILE A 616 27.12 -4.46 -15.84
N ILE A 617 26.66 -4.53 -14.58
CA ILE A 617 26.98 -5.58 -13.62
C ILE A 617 25.67 -6.19 -13.13
N VAL A 618 25.55 -7.51 -13.21
CA VAL A 618 24.39 -8.26 -12.70
C VAL A 618 24.84 -9.07 -11.49
N LYS A 619 24.13 -8.95 -10.37
CA LYS A 619 24.34 -9.72 -9.13
C LYS A 619 23.08 -10.50 -8.78
N ASP A 620 23.26 -11.74 -8.31
CA ASP A 620 22.15 -12.54 -7.78
C ASP A 620 21.72 -12.10 -6.37
N LYS A 621 20.73 -12.80 -5.81
CA LYS A 621 20.16 -12.53 -4.49
C LYS A 621 21.18 -12.58 -3.35
N ASP A 622 22.28 -13.30 -3.54
CA ASP A 622 23.34 -13.47 -2.55
C ASP A 622 24.47 -12.45 -2.75
N GLY A 623 24.31 -11.53 -3.72
CA GLY A 623 25.29 -10.50 -4.05
C GLY A 623 26.42 -10.99 -4.97
N ASN A 624 26.38 -12.24 -5.45
CA ASN A 624 27.41 -12.77 -6.32
C ASN A 624 27.24 -12.22 -7.73
N GLN A 625 28.31 -11.65 -8.29
CA GLN A 625 28.32 -11.14 -9.65
C GLN A 625 28.28 -12.28 -10.66
N LYS A 626 27.34 -12.20 -11.62
CA LYS A 626 27.23 -13.14 -12.74
C LYS A 626 28.06 -12.66 -13.92
N VAL A 627 28.68 -13.63 -14.60
CA VAL A 627 29.42 -13.39 -15.84
C VAL A 627 28.41 -13.13 -16.96
N ILE A 628 28.57 -12.00 -17.65
CA ILE A 628 27.78 -11.65 -18.83
C ILE A 628 28.45 -12.30 -20.05
N SER A 629 27.68 -13.05 -20.83
CA SER A 629 28.14 -13.69 -22.06
C SER A 629 28.03 -12.76 -23.26
N VAL A 630 26.92 -12.01 -23.38
CA VAL A 630 26.70 -11.07 -24.49
C VAL A 630 25.70 -9.99 -24.09
N ILE A 631 25.85 -8.81 -24.67
CA ILE A 631 24.88 -7.71 -24.58
C ILE A 631 24.45 -7.39 -26.01
N THR A 632 23.15 -7.32 -26.26
CA THR A 632 22.57 -6.89 -27.55
C THR A 632 21.43 -5.91 -27.29
N TRP A 633 20.93 -5.25 -28.34
CA TRP A 633 19.57 -4.73 -28.27
C TRP A 633 18.58 -5.89 -28.12
N ASP A 634 17.51 -5.64 -27.40
CA ASP A 634 16.36 -6.55 -27.40
C ASP A 634 15.65 -6.48 -28.77
N THR A 635 14.85 -7.48 -29.07
CA THR A 635 14.09 -7.55 -30.32
C THR A 635 12.61 -7.75 -30.05
N ASP A 636 11.77 -7.10 -30.85
CA ASP A 636 10.34 -7.37 -30.87
C ASP A 636 10.03 -8.76 -31.46
N SER A 637 8.74 -9.13 -31.48
CA SER A 637 8.29 -10.42 -32.03
C SER A 637 8.58 -10.60 -33.52
N SER A 638 8.82 -9.51 -34.25
CA SER A 638 9.15 -9.48 -35.67
C SER A 638 10.67 -9.47 -35.92
N GLY A 639 11.48 -9.47 -34.86
CA GLY A 639 12.93 -9.42 -34.93
C GLY A 639 13.52 -8.01 -35.10
N ASN A 640 12.71 -6.95 -35.02
CA ASN A 640 13.22 -5.58 -35.08
C ASN A 640 13.87 -5.19 -33.75
N GLN A 641 14.95 -4.42 -33.83
CA GLN A 641 15.71 -3.99 -32.65
C GLN A 641 14.97 -2.90 -31.86
N ILE A 642 14.86 -3.11 -30.54
CA ILE A 642 14.33 -2.15 -29.58
C ILE A 642 15.53 -1.40 -28.96
N LYS A 643 15.90 -0.27 -29.55
CA LYS A 643 17.19 0.39 -29.27
C LYS A 643 17.32 1.06 -27.90
N ASN A 644 16.21 1.28 -27.21
CA ASN A 644 16.21 1.73 -25.81
C ASN A 644 16.30 0.58 -24.79
N THR A 645 16.33 -0.69 -25.22
CA THR A 645 16.35 -1.84 -24.32
C THR A 645 17.53 -2.75 -24.63
N LEU A 646 18.41 -2.95 -23.64
CA LEU A 646 19.54 -3.87 -23.73
C LEU A 646 19.15 -5.24 -23.17
N LYS A 647 19.33 -6.28 -23.98
CA LYS A 647 19.26 -7.68 -23.58
C LYS A 647 20.64 -8.15 -23.15
N VAL A 648 20.79 -8.47 -21.88
CA VAL A 648 22.00 -8.97 -21.23
C VAL A 648 21.84 -10.46 -21.00
N VAL A 649 22.67 -11.27 -21.67
CA VAL A 649 22.66 -12.72 -21.54
C VAL A 649 23.81 -13.15 -20.63
N LEU A 650 23.50 -13.97 -19.64
CA LEU A 650 24.43 -14.45 -18.62
C LEU A 650 25.00 -15.82 -19.01
N ALA A 651 26.24 -16.08 -18.59
CA ALA A 651 26.92 -17.37 -18.83
C ALA A 651 26.43 -18.48 -17.87
N SER A 652 25.72 -18.12 -16.80
CA SER A 652 25.20 -19.07 -15.80
C SER A 652 23.84 -18.60 -15.29
N ALA A 653 23.01 -19.57 -14.87
CA ALA A 653 21.66 -19.30 -14.40
C ALA A 653 21.65 -18.44 -13.12
N LEU A 654 20.70 -17.51 -13.06
CA LEU A 654 20.30 -16.79 -11.86
C LEU A 654 19.43 -17.71 -10.99
N PRO A 655 19.68 -17.79 -9.67
CA PRO A 655 18.70 -18.34 -8.75
C PRO A 655 17.47 -17.45 -8.69
N ALA A 656 16.30 -18.03 -8.43
CA ALA A 656 15.09 -17.26 -8.16
C ALA A 656 15.31 -16.30 -6.98
N GLY A 657 14.73 -15.10 -7.07
CA GLY A 657 14.89 -14.03 -6.07
C GLY A 657 15.29 -12.68 -6.67
N VAL A 658 15.74 -11.78 -5.80
CA VAL A 658 16.14 -10.42 -6.20
C VAL A 658 17.42 -10.47 -7.03
N VAL A 659 17.41 -9.77 -8.16
CA VAL A 659 18.53 -9.58 -9.07
C VAL A 659 18.88 -8.10 -9.05
N THR A 660 20.13 -7.77 -8.72
CA THR A 660 20.61 -6.39 -8.67
C THR A 660 21.39 -6.08 -9.94
N VAL A 661 20.99 -5.02 -10.65
CA VAL A 661 21.64 -4.57 -11.88
C VAL A 661 22.22 -3.19 -11.65
N GLN A 662 23.53 -3.08 -11.81
CA GLN A 662 24.26 -1.83 -11.74
C GLN A 662 24.63 -1.41 -13.16
N VAL A 663 24.29 -0.17 -13.51
CA VAL A 663 24.48 0.38 -14.85
C VAL A 663 25.24 1.69 -14.73
N SER A 664 26.27 1.89 -15.55
CA SER A 664 27.06 3.12 -15.56
C SER A 664 27.69 3.35 -16.92
N GLY A 665 27.71 4.59 -17.40
CA GLY A 665 28.43 4.99 -18.61
C GLY A 665 27.83 4.44 -19.91
N ILE A 666 26.55 4.07 -19.93
CA ILE A 666 25.86 3.67 -21.16
C ILE A 666 25.64 4.92 -22.01
N GLU A 667 26.09 4.89 -23.25
CA GLU A 667 26.03 6.04 -24.16
C GLU A 667 24.74 6.01 -24.97
N ASP A 668 24.14 7.18 -25.20
CA ASP A 668 23.02 7.33 -26.13
C ASP A 668 23.43 7.15 -27.61
N LEU A 669 22.44 7.13 -28.50
CA LEU A 669 22.66 7.10 -29.96
C LEU A 669 22.97 8.47 -30.57
N THR A 670 23.04 9.54 -29.78
CA THR A 670 23.35 10.86 -30.32
C THR A 670 24.83 10.90 -30.74
N PRO A 671 25.20 11.83 -31.63
CA PRO A 671 26.61 12.04 -31.96
C PRO A 671 27.47 12.47 -30.76
N LEU A 672 26.87 13.06 -29.72
CA LEU A 672 27.59 13.45 -28.49
C LEU A 672 27.86 12.30 -27.54
N LYS A 673 27.12 11.18 -27.66
CA LYS A 673 27.30 9.99 -26.84
C LYS A 673 27.19 10.32 -25.35
N ASN A 674 26.09 10.97 -24.94
CA ASN A 674 25.91 11.32 -23.54
C ASN A 674 25.87 10.03 -22.70
N ALA A 675 26.75 9.95 -21.70
CA ALA A 675 26.93 8.73 -20.92
C ALA A 675 26.10 8.74 -19.61
N SER A 676 25.40 7.64 -19.35
CA SER A 676 24.56 7.44 -18.16
C SER A 676 25.35 7.60 -16.86
N LEU A 677 24.70 8.17 -15.84
CA LEU A 677 25.25 8.14 -14.47
C LEU A 677 25.11 6.74 -13.85
N PRO A 678 25.92 6.40 -12.84
CA PRO A 678 25.77 5.15 -12.10
C PRO A 678 24.38 5.01 -11.48
N GLN A 679 23.69 3.92 -11.78
CA GLN A 679 22.37 3.57 -11.24
C GLN A 679 22.39 2.11 -10.78
N THR A 680 21.70 1.83 -9.68
CA THR A 680 21.47 0.46 -9.21
C THR A 680 19.96 0.23 -9.16
N VAL A 681 19.50 -0.76 -9.90
CA VAL A 681 18.08 -1.13 -10.00
C VAL A 681 17.94 -2.60 -9.67
N THR A 682 16.86 -2.96 -8.97
CA THR A 682 16.56 -4.34 -8.63
C THR A 682 15.40 -4.86 -9.47
N ALA A 683 15.46 -6.11 -9.86
CA ALA A 683 14.36 -6.88 -10.44
C ALA A 683 14.22 -8.21 -9.71
N THR A 684 13.18 -8.98 -10.00
CA THR A 684 12.96 -10.30 -9.38
C THR A 684 12.79 -11.37 -10.46
N LEU A 685 13.52 -12.47 -10.32
CA LEU A 685 13.24 -13.70 -11.04
C LEU A 685 12.30 -14.55 -10.19
N SER A 686 11.07 -14.78 -10.68
CA SER A 686 10.07 -15.58 -9.99
C SER A 686 10.52 -17.03 -9.85
N ASP A 687 10.27 -17.61 -8.68
CA ASP A 687 10.44 -19.05 -8.46
C ASP A 687 9.30 -19.82 -9.14
N THR A 688 9.63 -20.72 -10.05
CA THR A 688 8.68 -21.54 -10.82
C THR A 688 8.66 -23.01 -10.40
N SER A 689 9.44 -23.40 -9.39
CA SER A 689 9.55 -24.80 -8.97
C SER A 689 8.48 -25.16 -7.94
N ALA A 690 7.87 -26.33 -8.06
CA ALA A 690 6.84 -26.80 -7.11
C ALA A 690 7.44 -27.25 -5.77
N PRO A 691 6.71 -27.11 -4.64
CA PRO A 691 7.18 -27.59 -3.33
C PRO A 691 7.35 -29.12 -3.30
N GLN A 692 8.42 -29.60 -2.68
CA GLN A 692 8.80 -31.01 -2.56
C GLN A 692 8.80 -31.46 -1.10
N VAL A 693 8.43 -32.71 -0.83
CA VAL A 693 8.51 -33.29 0.52
C VAL A 693 9.96 -33.72 0.81
N VAL A 694 10.55 -33.18 1.88
CA VAL A 694 12.00 -33.28 2.16
C VAL A 694 12.38 -34.13 3.37
N ALA A 695 11.39 -34.64 4.11
CA ALA A 695 11.61 -35.49 5.27
C ALA A 695 10.67 -36.70 5.24
N PRO A 696 11.04 -37.83 5.87
CA PRO A 696 10.09 -38.89 6.17
C PRO A 696 8.86 -38.31 6.88
N ILE A 697 7.67 -38.73 6.46
CA ILE A 697 6.41 -38.37 7.10
C ILE A 697 6.40 -39.04 8.46
N VAL A 698 6.30 -38.25 9.51
CA VAL A 698 6.20 -38.82 10.85
C VAL A 698 4.75 -39.04 11.17
N TYR A 699 4.44 -40.21 11.73
CA TYR A 699 3.10 -40.52 12.19
C TYR A 699 3.04 -40.78 13.69
N ASN A 700 1.96 -40.33 14.31
CA ASN A 700 1.65 -40.58 15.72
C ASN A 700 0.20 -41.08 15.84
N ASP A 701 0.02 -42.21 16.51
CA ASP A 701 -1.28 -42.69 16.95
C ASP A 701 -1.63 -41.95 18.25
N ALA A 702 -2.19 -40.73 18.10
CA ALA A 702 -2.43 -39.81 19.21
C ALA A 702 -3.70 -40.15 20.00
N SER A 703 -4.54 -41.04 19.48
CA SER A 703 -5.79 -41.53 20.07
C SER A 703 -6.21 -42.79 19.33
N GLY A 704 -6.72 -43.81 20.01
CA GLY A 704 -7.02 -45.14 19.41
C GLY A 704 -8.12 -45.21 18.33
N ASP A 705 -8.38 -44.11 17.61
CA ASP A 705 -9.21 -43.99 16.41
C ASP A 705 -8.58 -43.12 15.29
N THR A 706 -7.49 -42.35 15.53
CA THR A 706 -6.90 -41.43 14.53
C THR A 706 -5.38 -41.35 14.56
N THR A 707 -4.79 -41.31 13.36
CA THR A 707 -3.35 -41.13 13.11
C THR A 707 -3.07 -39.71 12.65
N GLU A 708 -2.10 -39.04 13.26
CA GLU A 708 -1.58 -37.75 12.82
C GLU A 708 -0.34 -37.94 11.93
N LEU A 709 -0.31 -37.31 10.75
CA LEU A 709 0.82 -37.30 9.82
C LEU A 709 1.44 -35.89 9.74
N TYR A 710 2.76 -35.79 9.88
CA TYR A 710 3.50 -34.53 9.78
C TYR A 710 4.32 -34.52 8.49
N ILE A 711 3.89 -33.73 7.51
CA ILE A 711 4.45 -33.68 6.14
C ILE A 711 5.22 -32.37 5.98
N THR A 712 6.54 -32.44 5.79
CA THR A 712 7.39 -31.23 5.68
C THR A 712 7.87 -31.01 4.26
N PHE A 713 7.66 -29.80 3.74
CA PHE A 713 8.09 -29.39 2.41
C PHE A 713 9.37 -28.54 2.46
N ASP A 714 10.12 -28.49 1.36
CA ASP A 714 11.29 -27.62 1.19
C ASP A 714 10.95 -26.12 1.23
N LYS A 715 9.73 -25.78 0.82
CA LYS A 715 9.25 -24.41 0.63
C LYS A 715 8.12 -24.03 1.56
N THR A 716 7.99 -22.71 1.76
CA THR A 716 6.83 -22.12 2.43
C THR A 716 5.59 -22.30 1.57
N LEU A 717 4.53 -22.80 2.17
CA LEU A 717 3.31 -23.18 1.50
C LEU A 717 2.26 -22.08 1.53
N ASN A 718 1.43 -22.05 0.50
CA ASN A 718 0.19 -21.30 0.52
C ASN A 718 -0.79 -21.98 1.48
N ALA A 719 -1.16 -21.29 2.55
CA ALA A 719 -2.02 -21.82 3.61
C ALA A 719 -3.38 -22.33 3.11
N ALA A 720 -4.00 -21.70 2.11
CA ALA A 720 -5.29 -22.15 1.58
C ALA A 720 -5.16 -23.54 0.93
N SER A 721 -4.13 -23.73 0.10
CA SER A 721 -3.88 -25.02 -0.54
C SER A 721 -3.38 -26.09 0.45
N ALA A 722 -2.56 -25.72 1.44
CA ALA A 722 -1.99 -26.63 2.42
C ALA A 722 -3.01 -27.09 3.48
N ASN A 723 -3.97 -26.23 3.84
CA ASN A 723 -5.05 -26.55 4.78
C ASN A 723 -6.23 -27.29 4.15
N THR A 724 -6.21 -27.46 2.82
CA THR A 724 -7.28 -28.16 2.10
C THR A 724 -7.06 -29.68 2.19
N ALA A 725 -7.82 -30.34 3.07
CA ALA A 725 -7.67 -31.78 3.32
C ALA A 725 -7.83 -32.65 2.05
N THR A 726 -8.66 -32.24 1.08
CA THR A 726 -8.88 -32.98 -0.19
C THR A 726 -7.68 -32.99 -1.13
N ASN A 727 -6.67 -32.15 -0.87
CA ASN A 727 -5.38 -32.20 -1.56
C ASN A 727 -4.52 -33.38 -1.09
N TYR A 728 -4.93 -34.06 -0.03
CA TYR A 728 -4.30 -35.26 0.50
C TYR A 728 -5.27 -36.43 0.32
N LYS A 729 -4.84 -37.42 -0.45
CA LYS A 729 -5.57 -38.63 -0.78
C LYS A 729 -4.66 -39.82 -0.52
N TYR A 730 -5.17 -41.04 -0.69
CA TYR A 730 -4.32 -42.22 -0.63
C TYR A 730 -4.62 -43.21 -1.74
N LEU A 731 -3.64 -44.03 -2.08
CA LEU A 731 -3.84 -45.23 -2.87
C LEU A 731 -3.88 -46.44 -1.95
N ASP A 732 -4.88 -47.30 -2.13
CA ASP A 732 -4.96 -48.59 -1.44
C ASP A 732 -4.06 -49.65 -2.10
N SER A 733 -4.13 -50.90 -1.62
CA SER A 733 -3.34 -52.02 -2.15
C SER A 733 -3.69 -52.40 -3.59
N SER A 734 -4.82 -51.94 -4.11
CA SER A 734 -5.23 -52.08 -5.50
C SER A 734 -4.83 -50.88 -6.37
N PHE A 735 -4.05 -49.95 -5.81
CA PHE A 735 -3.67 -48.68 -6.43
C PHE A 735 -4.87 -47.82 -6.85
N ALA A 736 -6.02 -47.98 -6.20
CA ALA A 736 -7.17 -47.11 -6.44
C ALA A 736 -7.00 -45.82 -5.62
N LEU A 737 -7.17 -44.67 -6.25
CA LEU A 737 -7.13 -43.38 -5.56
C LEU A 737 -8.42 -43.21 -4.72
N LYS A 738 -8.25 -42.94 -3.43
CA LYS A 738 -9.32 -42.79 -2.44
C LYS A 738 -9.16 -41.50 -1.66
N ASP A 739 -10.29 -40.90 -1.31
CA ASP A 739 -10.35 -39.86 -0.28
C ASP A 739 -10.27 -40.52 1.10
N PHE A 740 -9.67 -39.81 2.06
CA PHE A 740 -9.75 -40.20 3.46
C PHE A 740 -11.20 -40.09 3.96
N SER A 741 -11.65 -41.05 4.76
CA SER A 741 -13.02 -41.07 5.31
C SER A 741 -13.29 -39.91 6.27
N SER A 742 -12.24 -39.41 6.91
CA SER A 742 -12.20 -38.15 7.66
C SER A 742 -10.76 -37.65 7.65
N ALA A 743 -10.56 -36.39 7.24
CA ALA A 743 -9.25 -35.76 7.28
C ALA A 743 -9.33 -34.27 7.63
N THR A 744 -8.40 -33.80 8.45
CA THR A 744 -8.15 -32.36 8.65
C THR A 744 -6.69 -32.06 8.37
N ALA A 745 -6.42 -31.02 7.57
CA ALA A 745 -5.07 -30.56 7.28
C ALA A 745 -4.85 -29.18 7.92
N THR A 746 -3.69 -28.98 8.54
CA THR A 746 -3.32 -27.72 9.19
C THR A 746 -1.84 -27.43 8.95
N LEU A 747 -1.56 -26.31 8.30
CA LEU A 747 -0.24 -25.74 8.13
C LEU A 747 0.23 -25.20 9.48
N LEU A 748 1.37 -25.69 9.93
CA LEU A 748 1.97 -25.27 11.19
C LEU A 748 2.62 -23.89 11.05
N ALA A 749 2.92 -23.26 12.19
CA ALA A 749 3.46 -21.89 12.26
C ALA A 749 4.78 -21.68 11.48
N ASN A 750 5.53 -22.75 11.21
CA ASN A 750 6.74 -22.69 10.37
C ASN A 750 6.44 -22.45 8.88
N GLY A 751 5.18 -22.53 8.47
CA GLY A 751 4.74 -22.31 7.08
C GLY A 751 5.15 -23.39 6.09
N LYS A 752 5.80 -24.49 6.52
CA LYS A 752 6.32 -25.55 5.64
C LYS A 752 5.81 -26.95 5.97
N THR A 753 5.35 -27.17 7.20
CA THR A 753 4.89 -28.48 7.67
C THR A 753 3.38 -28.51 7.77
N VAL A 754 2.76 -29.51 7.15
CA VAL A 754 1.33 -29.77 7.27
C VAL A 754 1.09 -30.93 8.22
N LYS A 755 0.30 -30.69 9.25
CA LYS A 755 -0.29 -31.72 10.12
C LYS A 755 -1.57 -32.20 9.46
N LEU A 756 -1.60 -33.46 9.04
CA LEU A 756 -2.74 -34.13 8.44
C LEU A 756 -3.25 -35.19 9.42
N VAL A 757 -4.46 -35.03 9.95
CA VAL A 757 -5.08 -36.00 10.87
C VAL A 757 -6.05 -36.86 10.07
N ILE A 758 -5.91 -38.18 10.14
CA ILE A 758 -6.72 -39.17 9.41
C ILE A 758 -7.18 -40.30 10.34
N LYS A 759 -8.16 -41.10 9.94
CA LYS A 759 -8.55 -42.30 10.72
C LYS A 759 -7.50 -43.40 10.64
N ASP A 760 -7.35 -44.17 11.72
CA ASP A 760 -6.42 -45.30 11.76
C ASP A 760 -6.75 -46.36 10.71
N THR A 761 -8.04 -46.58 10.43
CA THR A 761 -8.48 -47.51 9.38
C THR A 761 -7.99 -47.08 8.00
N ASP A 762 -7.99 -45.78 7.71
CA ASP A 762 -7.53 -45.26 6.43
C ASP A 762 -6.01 -45.30 6.35
N PHE A 763 -5.32 -44.97 7.45
CA PHE A 763 -3.88 -45.12 7.53
C PHE A 763 -3.45 -46.58 7.36
N ALA A 764 -4.15 -47.55 7.94
CA ALA A 764 -3.89 -48.98 7.79
C ALA A 764 -4.07 -49.46 6.34
N ASN A 765 -5.12 -48.99 5.65
CA ASN A 765 -5.42 -49.34 4.27
C ASN A 765 -4.55 -48.59 3.24
N MET A 766 -3.88 -47.51 3.64
CA MET A 766 -3.03 -46.71 2.78
C MET A 766 -1.75 -47.43 2.37
N THR A 767 -1.51 -47.51 1.06
CA THR A 767 -0.25 -47.97 0.45
C THR A 767 0.61 -46.79 0.00
N TYR A 768 0.00 -45.71 -0.49
CA TYR A 768 0.68 -44.46 -0.83
C TYR A 768 -0.12 -43.26 -0.33
N LEU A 769 0.54 -42.25 0.22
CA LEU A 769 -0.04 -40.92 0.38
C LEU A 769 0.10 -40.16 -0.94
N GLN A 770 -1.01 -39.71 -1.50
CA GLN A 770 -1.06 -38.91 -2.72
C GLN A 770 -1.34 -37.45 -2.35
N ILE A 771 -0.42 -36.57 -2.69
CA ILE A 771 -0.54 -35.11 -2.52
C ILE A 771 -0.80 -34.49 -3.89
N ILE A 772 -1.84 -33.68 -4.02
CA ILE A 772 -2.25 -33.05 -5.29
C ILE A 772 -2.64 -31.60 -5.01
N GLY A 773 -1.98 -30.65 -5.67
CA GLY A 773 -2.42 -29.25 -5.69
C GLY A 773 -2.01 -28.41 -4.49
N VAL A 774 -1.19 -28.94 -3.57
CA VAL A 774 -0.54 -28.14 -2.53
C VAL A 774 0.46 -27.19 -3.21
N ALA A 775 0.28 -25.89 -2.98
CA ALA A 775 1.04 -24.84 -3.62
C ALA A 775 2.03 -24.19 -2.65
N ASP A 776 3.14 -23.69 -3.19
CA ASP A 776 3.97 -22.71 -2.48
C ASP A 776 3.31 -21.32 -2.49
N THR A 777 3.92 -20.33 -1.83
CA THR A 777 3.40 -18.95 -1.80
C THR A 777 3.37 -18.26 -3.18
N ASN A 778 4.08 -18.80 -4.18
CA ASN A 778 4.11 -18.29 -5.56
C ASN A 778 3.09 -19.00 -6.47
N GLY A 779 2.32 -19.96 -5.94
CA GLY A 779 1.28 -20.67 -6.66
C GLY A 779 1.76 -21.91 -7.41
N ASN A 780 3.03 -22.31 -7.27
CA ASN A 780 3.55 -23.52 -7.91
C ASN A 780 3.00 -24.75 -7.18
N LYS A 781 2.29 -25.63 -7.89
CA LYS A 781 1.56 -26.77 -7.31
C LYS A 781 2.35 -28.06 -7.41
N THR A 782 2.37 -28.84 -6.33
CA THR A 782 2.96 -30.18 -6.31
C THR A 782 1.96 -31.28 -6.63
N THR A 783 2.45 -32.38 -7.19
CA THR A 783 1.71 -33.64 -7.32
C THR A 783 2.69 -34.78 -7.10
N VAL A 784 2.55 -35.50 -5.99
CA VAL A 784 3.51 -36.54 -5.58
C VAL A 784 2.81 -37.68 -4.85
N ALA A 785 3.27 -38.91 -5.09
CA ALA A 785 2.83 -40.11 -4.38
C ALA A 785 3.99 -40.64 -3.51
N ILE A 786 3.76 -40.84 -2.22
CA ILE A 786 4.77 -41.26 -1.26
C ILE A 786 4.38 -42.62 -0.71
N ALA A 787 5.21 -43.64 -0.99
CA ALA A 787 4.96 -45.01 -0.55
C ALA A 787 5.01 -45.12 0.98
N LYS A 788 4.06 -45.85 1.57
CA LYS A 788 4.05 -46.19 3.00
C LYS A 788 5.10 -47.26 3.28
N SER A 789 6.26 -46.85 3.78
CA SER A 789 7.37 -47.72 4.18
C SER A 789 8.00 -47.21 5.46
N ALA A 790 8.79 -48.03 6.17
CA ALA A 790 9.50 -47.61 7.37
C ALA A 790 10.53 -46.49 7.13
N THR A 791 10.96 -46.28 5.88
CA THR A 791 11.88 -45.19 5.49
C THR A 791 11.14 -43.87 5.25
N ASN A 792 9.92 -43.94 4.73
CA ASN A 792 9.13 -42.78 4.34
C ASN A 792 8.09 -42.39 5.39
N PHE A 793 7.70 -43.34 6.24
CA PHE A 793 6.75 -43.19 7.34
C PHE A 793 7.38 -43.71 8.62
N VAL A 794 7.71 -42.81 9.53
CA VAL A 794 8.43 -43.12 10.76
C VAL A 794 7.50 -42.94 11.95
N ASP A 795 7.45 -43.95 12.82
CA ASP A 795 6.69 -43.89 14.07
C ASP A 795 7.33 -42.85 15.01
N SER A 796 6.49 -41.97 15.57
CA SER A 796 6.89 -40.94 16.54
C SER A 796 7.68 -41.47 17.76
N ASN A 797 7.59 -42.76 18.09
CA ASN A 797 8.29 -43.41 19.22
C ASN A 797 9.73 -43.84 18.93
N SER A 798 10.22 -43.81 17.67
CA SER A 798 11.45 -44.52 17.28
C SER A 798 12.73 -43.70 17.02
N ALA A 799 12.83 -42.39 17.35
CA ALA A 799 14.11 -41.64 17.14
C ALA A 799 14.23 -40.28 17.85
N VAL A 800 14.84 -40.16 19.04
CA VAL A 800 15.06 -38.86 19.70
C VAL A 800 16.19 -38.06 19.01
N VAL A 801 16.01 -36.74 18.80
CA VAL A 801 17.08 -35.87 18.26
C VAL A 801 18.16 -35.65 19.33
N THR A 802 19.40 -35.98 18.97
CA THR A 802 20.60 -35.89 19.82
C THR A 802 21.70 -35.11 19.10
N ILE A 803 22.84 -34.88 19.75
CA ILE A 803 24.05 -34.37 19.08
C ILE A 803 24.55 -35.41 18.07
N ASP A 804 24.86 -34.97 16.86
CA ASP A 804 25.45 -35.77 15.79
C ASP A 804 26.86 -36.23 16.20
N SER A 805 27.10 -37.54 16.25
CA SER A 805 28.40 -38.09 16.68
C SER A 805 29.53 -37.90 15.66
N THR A 806 29.22 -37.64 14.39
CA THR A 806 30.18 -37.44 13.30
C THR A 806 30.66 -35.99 13.26
N ASN A 807 29.74 -35.03 13.30
CA ASN A 807 30.07 -33.60 13.22
C ASN A 807 30.26 -32.94 14.60
N GLY A 808 29.59 -33.48 15.63
CA GLY A 808 29.75 -33.09 17.02
C GLY A 808 29.50 -31.61 17.28
N VAL A 809 30.41 -31.00 18.03
CA VAL A 809 30.42 -29.58 18.36
C VAL A 809 31.67 -28.95 17.74
N GLN A 810 31.53 -27.77 17.15
CA GLN A 810 32.62 -27.02 16.53
C GLN A 810 32.69 -25.61 17.09
N ALA A 811 33.86 -25.18 17.55
CA ALA A 811 34.12 -23.79 17.90
C ALA A 811 34.46 -23.02 16.62
N VAL A 812 33.53 -22.19 16.14
CA VAL A 812 33.67 -21.48 14.85
C VAL A 812 34.13 -20.03 15.03
N SER A 813 34.06 -19.52 16.25
CA SER A 813 34.72 -18.28 16.70
C SER A 813 34.91 -18.32 18.20
N THR A 814 35.67 -17.36 18.75
CA THR A 814 35.89 -17.25 20.20
C THR A 814 34.61 -16.98 20.99
N THR A 815 33.49 -16.65 20.34
CA THR A 815 32.19 -16.40 20.98
C THR A 815 31.08 -17.31 20.48
N GLN A 816 31.35 -18.26 19.58
CA GLN A 816 30.30 -19.09 18.99
C GLN A 816 30.69 -20.57 18.89
N LEU A 817 29.76 -21.43 19.28
CA LEU A 817 29.83 -22.88 19.07
C LEU A 817 28.70 -23.32 18.12
N LYS A 818 29.01 -24.21 17.19
CA LYS A 818 28.04 -24.85 16.30
C LYS A 818 27.84 -26.31 16.75
N VAL A 819 26.62 -26.64 17.16
CA VAL A 819 26.23 -27.95 17.70
C VAL A 819 25.40 -28.68 16.65
N PHE A 820 25.95 -29.70 16.01
CA PHE A 820 25.27 -30.46 14.96
C PHE A 820 24.33 -31.50 15.58
N LEU A 821 23.13 -31.64 15.02
CA LEU A 821 22.10 -32.53 15.54
C LEU A 821 21.79 -33.65 14.53
N THR A 822 21.37 -34.81 15.05
CA THR A 822 20.94 -35.97 14.25
C THR A 822 19.62 -35.71 13.51
N GLY A 823 18.91 -34.63 13.86
CA GLY A 823 17.52 -34.31 13.52
C GLY A 823 17.29 -32.81 13.35
N ASN A 824 16.21 -32.44 12.66
CA ASN A 824 15.77 -31.04 12.63
C ASN A 824 14.99 -30.69 13.89
N ILE A 825 15.10 -29.44 14.33
CA ILE A 825 14.34 -28.92 15.47
C ILE A 825 13.24 -27.95 15.07
N ASN A 826 12.25 -27.80 15.93
CA ASN A 826 11.32 -26.69 15.89
C ASN A 826 12.02 -25.46 16.48
N GLU A 827 12.51 -24.59 15.61
CA GLU A 827 13.26 -23.38 15.99
C GLU A 827 12.47 -22.44 16.93
N TYR A 828 11.13 -22.43 16.88
CA TYR A 828 10.30 -21.63 17.78
C TYR A 828 10.30 -22.13 19.23
N THR A 829 10.75 -23.36 19.43
CA THR A 829 10.94 -23.95 20.77
C THR A 829 12.40 -23.91 21.20
N LEU A 830 13.31 -23.46 20.33
CA LEU A 830 14.74 -23.40 20.63
C LEU A 830 14.99 -22.50 21.84
N TYR A 831 15.54 -23.10 22.87
CA TYR A 831 15.85 -22.43 24.12
C TYR A 831 17.33 -22.62 24.44
N ALA A 832 18.08 -21.52 24.49
CA ALA A 832 19.51 -21.53 24.76
C ALA A 832 19.86 -22.23 26.09
N GLY A 833 18.95 -22.16 27.07
CA GLY A 833 19.12 -22.78 28.39
C GLY A 833 19.15 -24.31 28.39
N ASP A 834 18.73 -24.95 27.29
CA ASP A 834 18.79 -26.41 27.12
C ASP A 834 20.21 -26.91 26.84
N PHE A 835 21.11 -26.01 26.41
CA PHE A 835 22.50 -26.33 26.14
C PHE A 835 23.35 -25.94 27.34
N GLU A 836 24.08 -26.90 27.90
CA GLU A 836 25.04 -26.67 28.96
C GLU A 836 26.45 -26.62 28.37
N VAL A 837 27.08 -25.44 28.43
CA VAL A 837 28.46 -25.24 27.96
C VAL A 837 29.41 -25.15 29.15
N LYS A 838 30.46 -25.97 29.17
CA LYS A 838 31.43 -26.02 30.28
C LYS A 838 32.87 -26.06 29.78
N ALA A 839 33.77 -25.49 30.57
CA ALA A 839 35.22 -25.70 30.46
C ALA A 839 35.75 -26.19 31.81
N GLY A 840 36.12 -27.47 31.88
CA GLY A 840 36.39 -28.14 33.15
C GLY A 840 35.13 -28.15 34.04
N THR A 841 35.22 -27.60 35.25
CA THR A 841 34.07 -27.45 36.17
C THR A 841 33.31 -26.14 36.00
N ASN A 842 33.84 -25.18 35.24
CA ASN A 842 33.26 -23.85 35.08
C ASN A 842 32.20 -23.84 33.98
N THR A 843 31.05 -23.21 34.25
CA THR A 843 29.97 -23.03 33.27
C THR A 843 30.19 -21.75 32.47
N ILE A 844 30.05 -21.85 31.15
CA ILE A 844 30.08 -20.72 30.22
C ILE A 844 28.63 -20.40 29.86
N GLY A 845 28.19 -19.17 30.14
CA GLY A 845 26.83 -18.74 29.81
C GLY A 845 26.59 -18.71 28.31
N VAL A 846 25.37 -19.07 27.88
CA VAL A 846 24.90 -18.90 26.49
C VAL A 846 23.91 -17.74 26.50
N LEU A 847 24.20 -16.68 25.73
CA LEU A 847 23.34 -15.50 25.62
C LEU A 847 22.06 -15.82 24.85
N TYR A 848 22.21 -16.44 23.69
CA TYR A 848 21.11 -16.89 22.84
C TYR A 848 21.60 -17.99 21.89
N ALA A 849 20.65 -18.71 21.31
CA ALA A 849 20.90 -19.77 20.35
C ALA A 849 20.10 -19.49 19.06
N THR A 850 20.66 -19.84 17.92
CA THR A 850 19.97 -19.78 16.62
C THR A 850 20.01 -21.15 15.94
N TRP A 851 19.05 -21.40 15.05
CA TRP A 851 18.97 -22.65 14.27
C TRP A 851 19.49 -22.43 12.85
N ASP A 852 20.44 -23.25 12.43
CA ASP A 852 20.89 -23.37 11.04
C ASP A 852 20.31 -24.66 10.45
N ALA A 853 19.14 -24.53 9.82
CA ALA A 853 18.42 -25.65 9.22
C ALA A 853 19.20 -26.34 8.09
N GLY A 854 20.04 -25.60 7.36
CA GLY A 854 20.78 -26.13 6.21
C GLY A 854 21.86 -27.12 6.62
N SER A 855 22.51 -26.86 7.76
CA SER A 855 23.54 -27.76 8.32
C SER A 855 23.05 -28.60 9.51
N ARG A 856 21.77 -28.46 9.88
CA ARG A 856 21.13 -29.13 11.02
C ARG A 856 21.87 -28.85 12.33
N ALA A 857 22.23 -27.59 12.55
CA ALA A 857 23.06 -27.20 13.68
C ALA A 857 22.46 -26.04 14.48
N VAL A 858 22.64 -26.08 15.80
CA VAL A 858 22.34 -24.96 16.69
C VAL A 858 23.61 -24.13 16.89
N VAL A 859 23.54 -22.83 16.64
CA VAL A 859 24.65 -21.90 16.89
C VAL A 859 24.44 -21.24 18.26
N LEU A 860 25.30 -21.56 19.21
CA LEU A 860 25.30 -21.00 20.56
C LEU A 860 26.20 -19.76 20.62
N ASN A 861 25.65 -18.63 21.06
CA ASN A 861 26.40 -17.40 21.26
C ASN A 861 26.78 -17.28 22.74
N LEU A 862 28.09 -17.31 23.03
CA LEU A 862 28.63 -17.39 24.37
C LEU A 862 28.69 -16.01 25.05
N ALA A 863 28.40 -15.98 26.35
CA ALA A 863 28.47 -14.76 27.17
C ALA A 863 29.91 -14.30 27.46
N THR A 864 30.86 -15.24 27.42
CA THR A 864 32.29 -14.96 27.60
C THR A 864 33.08 -15.64 26.52
N ALA A 865 34.04 -14.92 25.93
CA ALA A 865 34.90 -15.48 24.90
C ALA A 865 35.77 -16.64 25.42
N ILE A 866 35.91 -17.67 24.60
CA ILE A 866 36.86 -18.77 24.74
C ILE A 866 38.15 -18.45 23.97
N GLY A 867 39.21 -19.21 24.22
CA GLY A 867 40.45 -19.15 23.45
C GLY A 867 40.25 -19.61 22.02
N ALA A 868 41.16 -19.20 21.13
CA ALA A 868 41.14 -19.63 19.74
C ALA A 868 41.37 -21.14 19.61
N ASP A 869 42.05 -21.78 20.57
CA ASP A 869 42.25 -23.23 20.64
C ASP A 869 41.02 -24.03 21.15
N ALA A 870 39.83 -23.43 21.11
CA ALA A 870 38.59 -23.95 21.67
C ALA A 870 38.63 -24.30 23.18
N LYS A 871 39.54 -23.68 23.95
CA LYS A 871 39.65 -23.87 25.42
C LYS A 871 39.31 -22.61 26.20
N LYS A 872 39.01 -22.77 27.49
CA LYS A 872 38.93 -21.66 28.44
C LYS A 872 39.73 -22.01 29.68
N ASP A 873 40.65 -21.11 30.05
CA ASP A 873 41.56 -21.29 31.20
C ASP A 873 42.31 -22.65 31.15
N GLY A 874 42.72 -23.06 29.94
CA GLY A 874 43.43 -24.32 29.68
C GLY A 874 42.55 -25.57 29.59
N ASN A 875 41.24 -25.48 29.85
CA ASN A 875 40.32 -26.61 29.80
C ASN A 875 39.53 -26.66 28.47
N PRO A 876 39.36 -27.84 27.83
CA PRO A 876 38.51 -28.00 26.66
C PRO A 876 37.07 -27.57 26.91
N VAL A 877 36.48 -26.87 25.94
CA VAL A 877 35.06 -26.51 25.98
C VAL A 877 34.23 -27.72 25.56
N THR A 878 33.16 -27.98 26.30
CA THR A 878 32.24 -29.10 26.07
C THR A 878 30.80 -28.61 26.07
N VAL A 879 29.93 -29.28 25.31
CA VAL A 879 28.49 -28.97 25.25
C VAL A 879 27.68 -30.23 25.51
N GLY A 880 26.73 -30.13 26.45
CA GLY A 880 25.70 -31.14 26.70
C GLY A 880 24.30 -30.59 26.46
N ILE A 881 23.35 -31.50 26.21
CA ILE A 881 21.91 -31.19 26.21
C ILE A 881 21.35 -31.56 27.58
N LYS A 882 20.66 -30.63 28.25
CA LYS A 882 20.08 -30.88 29.56
C LYS A 882 18.90 -31.85 29.49
N ALA A 883 18.74 -32.64 30.55
CA ALA A 883 17.52 -33.43 30.75
C ALA A 883 16.29 -32.50 30.78
N ASN A 884 15.16 -32.97 30.22
CA ASN A 884 13.90 -32.23 30.14
C ASN A 884 13.99 -30.91 29.35
N SER A 885 14.74 -30.91 28.25
CA SER A 885 14.88 -29.73 27.37
C SER A 885 13.53 -29.20 26.88
N ILE A 886 13.40 -27.88 26.74
CA ILE A 886 12.21 -27.22 26.18
C ILE A 886 12.23 -27.32 24.65
N THR A 887 13.42 -27.23 24.05
CA THR A 887 13.67 -27.36 22.61
C THR A 887 13.12 -28.67 22.12
N LYS A 888 12.19 -28.56 21.19
CA LYS A 888 11.52 -29.68 20.57
C LYS A 888 12.09 -29.92 19.19
N ASP A 889 12.08 -31.18 18.79
CA ASP A 889 12.22 -31.49 17.38
C ASP A 889 11.01 -31.00 16.58
N LEU A 890 11.02 -31.14 15.26
CA LEU A 890 9.86 -30.83 14.40
C LEU A 890 8.60 -31.65 14.76
N LEU A 891 8.72 -32.61 15.67
CA LEU A 891 7.71 -33.59 16.06
C LEU A 891 7.21 -33.32 17.49
N GLY A 892 7.61 -32.20 18.10
CA GLY A 892 7.17 -31.79 19.43
C GLY A 892 7.85 -32.52 20.59
N ARG A 893 8.85 -33.37 20.31
CA ARG A 893 9.58 -34.16 21.33
C ARG A 893 10.79 -33.37 21.82
N SER A 894 11.05 -33.38 23.13
CA SER A 894 12.24 -32.73 23.68
C SER A 894 13.52 -33.35 23.11
N ILE A 895 14.47 -32.51 22.70
CA ILE A 895 15.84 -32.97 22.42
C ILE A 895 16.41 -33.62 23.69
N ASN A 896 17.29 -34.61 23.53
CA ASN A 896 17.85 -35.34 24.65
C ASN A 896 19.35 -35.61 24.42
N SER A 897 20.10 -35.87 25.49
CA SER A 897 21.49 -36.30 25.42
C SER A 897 21.65 -37.72 24.85
N GLY A 898 20.56 -38.49 24.79
CA GLY A 898 20.60 -39.93 24.57
C GLY A 898 21.20 -40.68 25.75
N ASN A 899 21.08 -42.02 25.76
CA ASN A 899 21.62 -42.87 26.82
C ASN A 899 23.15 -43.11 26.74
N ALA A 900 23.87 -42.49 25.80
CA ALA A 900 25.24 -42.89 25.46
C ALA A 900 26.27 -41.77 25.20
N VAL A 901 25.92 -40.49 25.27
CA VAL A 901 26.86 -39.40 24.95
C VAL A 901 26.90 -38.42 26.11
N GLY A 902 27.99 -38.47 26.89
CA GLY A 902 28.33 -37.40 27.84
C GLY A 902 28.54 -36.07 27.11
N PRO A 903 28.92 -34.99 27.82
CA PRO A 903 29.19 -33.70 27.18
C PRO A 903 30.21 -33.85 26.03
N VAL A 904 29.89 -33.30 24.87
CA VAL A 904 30.69 -33.44 23.63
C VAL A 904 31.72 -32.32 23.58
N THR A 905 32.99 -32.66 23.43
CA THR A 905 34.08 -31.70 23.30
C THR A 905 33.97 -30.92 21.98
N ALA A 906 34.06 -29.59 22.06
CA ALA A 906 34.11 -28.74 20.90
C ALA A 906 35.44 -28.96 20.16
N SER A 907 35.36 -29.37 18.90
CA SER A 907 36.48 -29.38 17.99
C SER A 907 36.81 -27.96 17.55
N ASP A 908 38.10 -27.69 17.41
CA ASP A 908 38.59 -26.38 17.04
C ASP A 908 38.45 -26.12 15.53
N LYS A 909 37.70 -25.08 15.19
CA LYS A 909 37.50 -24.54 13.83
C LYS A 909 37.77 -23.03 13.77
N ILE A 910 38.43 -22.47 14.78
CA ILE A 910 38.82 -21.07 14.81
C ILE A 910 40.16 -20.96 14.09
N ALA A 911 40.24 -20.12 13.06
CA ALA A 911 41.52 -19.88 12.40
C ALA A 911 42.45 -19.06 13.31
N PRO A 912 43.77 -19.35 13.32
CA PRO A 912 44.72 -18.51 14.04
C PRO A 912 44.72 -17.11 13.42
N THR A 913 44.98 -16.10 14.24
CA THR A 913 45.08 -14.68 13.83
C THR A 913 46.38 -14.08 14.34
N ILE A 914 46.85 -12.99 13.71
CA ILE A 914 47.93 -12.18 14.29
C ILE A 914 47.29 -11.25 15.33
N THR A 915 47.70 -11.37 16.58
CA THR A 915 47.15 -10.57 17.69
C THR A 915 47.92 -9.27 17.91
N ALA A 916 49.22 -9.28 17.64
CA ALA A 916 50.06 -8.09 17.75
C ALA A 916 51.30 -8.21 16.87
N VAL A 917 51.77 -7.06 16.41
CA VAL A 917 53.12 -6.88 15.86
C VAL A 917 53.85 -5.90 16.76
N GLU A 918 54.90 -6.35 17.42
CA GLU A 918 55.63 -5.56 18.43
C GLU A 918 57.07 -5.36 17.98
N ALA A 919 57.57 -4.14 18.02
CA ALA A 919 58.96 -3.81 17.68
C ALA A 919 59.74 -3.37 18.92
N VAL A 920 60.92 -3.93 19.14
CA VAL A 920 61.82 -3.59 20.23
C VAL A 920 63.22 -3.38 19.66
N TYR A 921 63.90 -2.30 20.07
CA TYR A 921 65.31 -2.11 19.75
C TYR A 921 66.18 -2.45 20.95
N ASN A 922 67.11 -3.38 20.74
CA ASN A 922 68.12 -3.76 21.72
C ASN A 922 69.42 -2.98 21.46
N ALA A 923 69.68 -1.98 22.30
CA ALA A 923 70.86 -1.12 22.19
C ALA A 923 72.20 -1.87 22.40
N THR A 924 72.20 -2.94 23.19
CA THR A 924 73.40 -3.74 23.48
C THR A 924 73.90 -4.50 22.26
N TYR A 925 72.98 -5.03 21.46
CA TYR A 925 73.30 -5.82 20.26
C TYR A 925 73.11 -5.03 18.96
N ASN A 926 72.63 -3.79 19.06
CA ASN A 926 72.25 -2.94 17.93
C ASN A 926 71.29 -3.65 16.95
N VAL A 927 70.25 -4.29 17.50
CA VAL A 927 69.26 -5.08 16.75
C VAL A 927 67.86 -4.55 16.99
N THR A 928 67.08 -4.37 15.93
CA THR A 928 65.63 -4.21 16.01
C THR A 928 64.97 -5.57 15.81
N GLU A 929 64.15 -6.00 16.78
CA GLU A 929 63.33 -7.21 16.69
C GLU A 929 61.87 -6.85 16.46
N VAL A 930 61.27 -7.40 15.40
CA VAL A 930 59.84 -7.31 15.11
C VAL A 930 59.20 -8.66 15.40
N THR A 931 58.35 -8.73 16.42
CA THR A 931 57.66 -9.95 16.87
C THR A 931 56.22 -9.95 16.40
N VAL A 932 55.86 -10.94 15.60
CA VAL A 932 54.49 -11.23 15.16
C VAL A 932 53.92 -12.28 16.10
N LYS A 933 52.89 -11.95 16.88
CA LYS A 933 52.24 -12.87 17.83
C LYS A 933 50.96 -13.44 17.25
N PHE A 934 50.71 -14.72 17.49
CA PHE A 934 49.48 -15.39 17.07
C PHE A 934 48.47 -15.50 18.21
N SER A 935 47.20 -15.75 17.88
CA SER A 935 46.12 -15.99 18.85
C SER A 935 46.20 -17.33 19.55
N GLU A 936 47.01 -18.24 19.01
CA GLU A 936 47.21 -19.61 19.48
C GLU A 936 48.49 -20.20 18.90
N THR A 937 48.79 -21.45 19.27
CA THR A 937 49.92 -22.21 18.73
C THR A 937 49.69 -22.54 17.25
N THR A 938 50.65 -22.13 16.43
CA THR A 938 50.69 -22.33 14.98
C THR A 938 51.80 -23.30 14.55
N VAL A 939 51.57 -23.96 13.43
CA VAL A 939 52.53 -24.74 12.67
C VAL A 939 53.00 -23.89 11.50
N VAL A 940 54.23 -23.39 11.61
CA VAL A 940 54.87 -22.54 10.60
C VAL A 940 56.13 -23.23 10.09
N ASN A 941 56.21 -23.45 8.78
CA ASN A 941 57.42 -23.97 8.18
C ASN A 941 58.42 -22.83 7.94
N GLN A 942 59.53 -22.85 8.68
CA GLN A 942 60.57 -21.81 8.65
C GLN A 942 61.11 -21.52 7.24
N VAL A 943 61.12 -22.51 6.34
CA VAL A 943 61.62 -22.36 4.97
C VAL A 943 60.80 -21.33 4.17
N TYR A 944 59.50 -21.22 4.40
CA TYR A 944 58.59 -20.39 3.60
C TYR A 944 58.21 -19.06 4.26
N VAL A 945 58.73 -18.77 5.45
CA VAL A 945 58.33 -17.59 6.23
C VAL A 945 58.61 -16.29 5.49
N LEU A 946 59.77 -16.16 4.83
CA LEU A 946 60.12 -14.94 4.09
C LEU A 946 59.33 -14.77 2.79
N ASP A 947 58.76 -15.85 2.25
CA ASP A 947 57.89 -15.78 1.07
C ASP A 947 56.51 -15.24 1.46
N GLN A 948 56.03 -15.62 2.64
CA GLN A 948 54.67 -15.36 3.10
C GLN A 948 54.53 -14.13 4.00
N PHE A 949 55.54 -13.77 4.78
CA PHE A 949 55.51 -12.59 5.66
C PHE A 949 56.41 -11.48 5.12
N LYS A 950 55.81 -10.32 4.83
CA LYS A 950 56.50 -9.11 4.37
C LYS A 950 56.52 -8.06 5.47
N VAL A 951 57.71 -7.75 5.98
CA VAL A 951 57.90 -6.73 7.02
C VAL A 951 58.25 -5.40 6.35
N TYR A 952 57.49 -4.36 6.66
CA TYR A 952 57.68 -3.00 6.19
C TYR A 952 58.26 -2.16 7.34
N ILE A 953 59.36 -1.46 7.07
CA ILE A 953 59.99 -0.51 7.98
C ILE A 953 60.10 0.83 7.25
N GLY A 954 59.40 1.85 7.75
CA GLY A 954 59.39 3.18 7.13
C GLY A 954 58.69 3.21 5.76
N GLY A 955 57.79 2.26 5.50
CA GLY A 955 57.01 2.15 4.26
C GLY A 955 57.62 1.26 3.18
N ALA A 956 58.86 0.77 3.34
CA ALA A 956 59.50 -0.14 2.39
C ALA A 956 59.60 -1.57 2.95
N ILE A 957 59.41 -2.57 2.09
CA ILE A 957 59.68 -3.98 2.44
C ILE A 957 61.15 -4.10 2.80
N THR A 958 61.42 -4.58 4.01
CA THR A 958 62.77 -4.75 4.55
C THR A 958 62.96 -6.22 4.90
N ASN A 959 63.99 -6.84 4.34
CA ASN A 959 64.34 -8.23 4.67
C ASN A 959 65.15 -8.28 5.97
N PRO A 960 64.91 -9.27 6.85
CA PRO A 960 65.67 -9.43 8.10
C PRO A 960 67.08 -9.93 7.81
N ASP A 961 68.08 -9.06 7.98
CA ASP A 961 69.48 -9.32 7.69
C ASP A 961 70.20 -10.07 8.83
N ILE A 962 69.63 -10.09 10.04
CA ILE A 962 70.17 -10.83 11.19
C ILE A 962 69.55 -12.23 11.32
N GLY A 963 68.28 -12.39 10.91
CA GLY A 963 67.63 -13.69 10.84
C GLY A 963 66.19 -13.71 11.31
N VAL A 964 65.56 -14.89 11.25
CA VAL A 964 64.17 -15.14 11.65
C VAL A 964 64.13 -16.31 12.63
N VAL A 965 63.43 -16.12 13.74
CA VAL A 965 63.14 -17.18 14.73
C VAL A 965 61.65 -17.49 14.69
N VAL A 966 61.32 -18.76 14.43
CA VAL A 966 59.94 -19.25 14.38
C VAL A 966 59.67 -20.04 15.65
N ASN A 967 58.73 -19.57 16.45
CA ASN A 967 58.19 -20.27 17.62
C ASN A 967 56.74 -20.69 17.33
N SER A 968 56.19 -21.56 18.17
CA SER A 968 54.79 -21.99 18.06
C SER A 968 53.81 -20.81 18.13
N ASP A 969 54.08 -19.83 18.98
CA ASP A 969 53.10 -18.77 19.29
C ASP A 969 53.51 -17.40 18.72
N ASN A 970 54.69 -17.29 18.11
CA ASN A 970 55.17 -16.06 17.48
C ASN A 970 56.31 -16.29 16.47
N ILE A 971 56.53 -15.29 15.61
CA ILE A 971 57.70 -15.19 14.72
C ILE A 971 58.45 -13.91 15.05
N VAL A 972 59.77 -13.99 15.22
CA VAL A 972 60.64 -12.85 15.49
C VAL A 972 61.56 -12.60 14.29
N PHE A 973 61.39 -11.43 13.65
CA PHE A 973 62.23 -10.94 12.56
C PHE A 973 63.29 -9.98 13.11
N LYS A 974 64.58 -10.25 12.86
CA LYS A 974 65.70 -9.47 13.40
C LYS A 974 66.37 -8.65 12.31
N PHE A 975 66.55 -7.37 12.59
CA PHE A 975 67.13 -6.38 11.68
C PHE A 975 68.31 -5.66 12.35
N SER A 976 69.37 -5.37 11.61
CA SER A 976 70.48 -4.57 12.11
C SER A 976 70.12 -3.08 12.26
N GLY A 977 70.67 -2.47 13.30
CA GLY A 977 70.56 -1.03 13.56
C GLY A 977 69.29 -0.62 14.30
N ASP A 978 69.28 0.66 14.69
CA ASP A 978 68.15 1.32 15.34
C ASP A 978 67.10 1.75 14.31
N LYS A 979 65.88 1.23 14.42
CA LYS A 979 64.74 1.58 13.56
C LYS A 979 63.62 2.30 14.31
N ARG A 980 63.81 2.72 15.58
CA ARG A 980 62.76 3.20 16.52
C ARG A 980 61.87 4.36 16.05
N TYR A 981 62.21 5.02 14.95
CA TYR A 981 61.45 6.14 14.39
C TYR A 981 60.71 5.79 13.09
N SER A 982 60.75 4.53 12.67
CA SER A 982 60.09 4.04 11.47
C SER A 982 58.74 3.41 11.81
N ALA A 983 57.74 3.66 10.98
CA ALA A 983 56.48 2.91 11.03
C ALA A 983 56.75 1.43 10.70
N ILE A 984 56.17 0.53 11.49
CA ILE A 984 56.25 -0.92 11.27
C ILE A 984 54.91 -1.42 10.76
N LYS A 985 54.93 -2.32 9.78
CA LYS A 985 53.76 -3.04 9.30
C LYS A 985 54.20 -4.43 8.83
N VAL A 986 53.37 -5.44 9.04
CA VAL A 986 53.61 -6.80 8.54
C VAL A 986 52.41 -7.25 7.73
N ASP A 987 52.67 -7.74 6.52
CA ASP A 987 51.69 -8.41 5.67
C ASP A 987 51.95 -9.91 5.68
N TYR A 988 50.92 -10.70 5.98
CA TYR A 988 50.90 -12.13 5.73
C TYR A 988 50.14 -12.40 4.44
N VAL A 989 50.79 -13.05 3.47
CA VAL A 989 50.21 -13.51 2.21
C VAL A 989 50.30 -15.03 2.15
N PRO A 990 49.17 -15.76 2.17
CA PRO A 990 49.18 -17.22 2.14
C PRO A 990 49.76 -17.72 0.81
N ALA A 991 50.51 -18.82 0.88
CA ALA A 991 51.02 -19.47 -0.32
C ALA A 991 49.88 -20.08 -1.16
N TYR A 992 50.11 -20.19 -2.47
CA TYR A 992 49.18 -20.85 -3.38
C TYR A 992 48.92 -22.30 -2.93
N GLU A 993 49.99 -23.05 -2.64
CA GLU A 993 49.92 -24.44 -2.16
C GLU A 993 49.47 -24.53 -0.70
N ALA A 994 48.42 -25.31 -0.43
CA ALA A 994 47.76 -25.37 0.88
C ALA A 994 48.60 -26.03 1.99
N ASP A 995 49.55 -26.90 1.64
CA ASP A 995 50.49 -27.55 2.58
C ASP A 995 51.55 -26.58 3.12
N ARG A 996 51.77 -25.45 2.43
CA ARG A 996 52.77 -24.43 2.83
C ARG A 996 52.19 -23.33 3.70
N ARG A 997 50.86 -23.21 3.79
CA ARG A 997 50.18 -22.14 4.53
C ARG A 997 50.37 -22.31 6.04
N VAL A 998 50.32 -21.20 6.78
CA VAL A 998 50.37 -21.21 8.24
C VAL A 998 49.05 -21.74 8.77
N LYS A 999 49.11 -22.75 9.63
CA LYS A 999 47.94 -23.40 10.23
C LYS A 999 48.08 -23.49 11.74
N ASP A 1000 47.00 -23.69 12.45
CA ASP A 1000 47.04 -24.17 13.83
C ASP A 1000 47.25 -25.69 13.91
N SER A 1001 47.19 -26.24 15.12
CA SER A 1001 47.28 -27.69 15.36
C SER A 1001 46.04 -28.49 14.94
N ALA A 1002 44.90 -27.84 14.72
CA ALA A 1002 43.64 -28.41 14.23
C ALA A 1002 43.51 -28.35 12.69
N GLY A 1003 44.46 -27.69 12.02
CA GLY A 1003 44.54 -27.54 10.57
C GLY A 1003 43.81 -26.32 10.00
N ASN A 1004 43.36 -25.38 10.83
CA ASN A 1004 42.71 -24.16 10.33
C ASN A 1004 43.76 -23.15 9.85
N GLU A 1005 43.50 -22.48 8.72
CA GLU A 1005 44.48 -21.65 8.01
C GLU A 1005 44.42 -20.17 8.44
N LEU A 1006 45.59 -19.58 8.72
CA LEU A 1006 45.72 -18.12 8.93
C LEU A 1006 45.27 -17.38 7.67
N ALA A 1007 44.32 -16.45 7.81
CA ALA A 1007 43.86 -15.64 6.70
C ALA A 1007 44.90 -14.59 6.29
N GLN A 1008 44.91 -14.20 4.99
CA GLN A 1008 45.70 -13.06 4.52
C GLN A 1008 45.38 -11.83 5.36
N THR A 1009 46.40 -11.19 5.92
CA THR A 1009 46.19 -10.08 6.84
C THR A 1009 47.33 -9.07 6.77
N SER A 1010 47.03 -7.85 7.22
CA SER A 1010 47.94 -6.73 7.28
C SER A 1010 47.82 -6.08 8.66
N MET A 1011 48.91 -6.03 9.41
CA MET A 1011 48.91 -5.49 10.77
C MET A 1011 50.02 -4.45 10.96
N SER A 1012 49.63 -3.27 11.47
CA SER A 1012 50.58 -2.25 11.91
C SER A 1012 51.25 -2.67 13.21
N GLY A 1013 52.55 -2.45 13.29
CA GLY A 1013 53.35 -2.73 14.47
C GLY A 1013 53.42 -1.55 15.43
N THR A 1014 53.50 -1.86 16.72
CA THR A 1014 53.70 -0.88 17.80
C THR A 1014 55.09 -1.05 18.40
N TRP A 1015 55.77 0.07 18.64
CA TRP A 1015 57.02 0.07 19.40
C TRP A 1015 56.75 -0.13 20.88
N LYS A 1016 57.52 -1.02 21.51
CA LYS A 1016 57.47 -1.30 22.94
C LYS A 1016 58.64 -0.69 23.70
#